data_AF-A0A3D3TK61-F1
#
_entry.id   AF-A0A3D3TK61-F1
#
_cell.length_a   1.000
_cell.length_b   1.000
_cell.length_c   1.000
_cell.angle_alpha   90.00
_cell.angle_beta   90.00
_cell.angle_gamma   90.00
#
_symmetry.space_group_name_H-M   'P 1'
#
loop_
_entity.id
_entity.type
_entity.pdbx_description
1 polymer ?
#
loop_
_entity_poly.entity_id
_entity_poly.type
_entity_poly.pdbx_seq_one_letter_code
_entity_poly.pdbx_strand_id
1 'polypeptide(L)'
;MSIRRLFLIIALVLTYAFAAASMIPSRITILDNRVISDNEVLGMLNIQRGKEISDSEMREALERVKGSGYFSDVYYSFDESSSLLSIQVKEYPVVDVEVAFDGPKIVEESVLEAVSVIKSGKPMNPSRLMYDIPLTLDAIEAELRENGYIEPFVKVDWETDKSRSDIFSGNISDRVKVTFIVRVSFLWELSIDAPISDEAKSYLADKLQIDYLKKYYDTSVLIRWINSKKKYVPRIEDINAVVQTIYGTYYANPNGQWGLDDLTYQAMIVTLNNALKSVRQVTLPEEVKESSALSMSITFTPVEYVKSEFNLRSVFVEGNVNLQKGEILRETGLVEGQKVDNEVATKALQAVQDLYSDSGYPFMRIEPAIDEKIGFFSLKITEPLVRDVTVEFDGPKKTQDYLISEKIVIEKGKVLSLDELRNTYAFLNNTGYFSKVDIVPVPVGTDALDVKITLKETDKNNRIGGGGGWQNGLNLYLDLGLLNVWGYGQNISTTLSVTLPMPNNKEVVITNGATETTTRRPAFDATIGYSIPKVAGSRLDLDTAFKLKLTGFNTTVDSTDTLVEKSSQETEFMFSLTPIYNISPGQKVGFTAGYEYVMSESRVSTETKASTGTETGRVSESFDGLFTGVSYELSTRDDLMRPTMGSEYLAGLNVRGIFGNENKLFVSGYAEYRNFMSIGDPVLGFRIRTQQLFPLSPHGVFRSYLLSPDTFIRVRGSQSIGQNVYGVTVGSAQLRYPLTPETS
;
A
#
# COMPACT_ATOMS: atom_id res chain seq x y z
N MET A 1 65.73 56.77 -64.56
CA MET A 1 64.48 56.54 -63.79
C MET A 1 64.74 55.37 -62.85
N SER A 2 64.85 55.59 -61.53
CA SER A 2 65.52 54.65 -60.62
C SER A 2 64.73 53.35 -60.35
N ILE A 3 65.43 52.22 -60.41
CA ILE A 3 65.01 50.83 -60.13
C ILE A 3 64.20 50.64 -58.82
N ARG A 4 64.29 51.57 -57.86
CA ARG A 4 63.46 51.58 -56.64
C ARG A 4 61.96 51.83 -56.87
N ARG A 5 61.56 52.46 -57.98
CA ARG A 5 60.12 52.66 -58.30
C ARG A 5 59.47 51.46 -58.99
N LEU A 6 60.26 50.56 -59.60
CA LEU A 6 59.74 49.33 -60.21
C LEU A 6 59.47 48.24 -59.15
N PHE A 7 60.30 48.17 -58.10
CA PHE A 7 60.09 47.25 -56.97
C PHE A 7 58.89 47.64 -56.08
N LEU A 8 58.63 48.95 -55.92
CA LEU A 8 57.47 49.43 -55.18
C LEU A 8 56.15 49.17 -55.91
N ILE A 9 56.14 49.16 -57.24
CA ILE A 9 54.93 48.85 -58.02
C ILE A 9 54.71 47.33 -58.11
N ILE A 10 55.77 46.51 -58.14
CA ILE A 10 55.63 45.04 -58.11
C ILE A 10 55.26 44.53 -56.69
N ALA A 11 55.72 45.18 -55.61
CA ALA A 11 55.29 44.86 -54.25
C ALA A 11 53.85 45.34 -53.93
N LEU A 12 53.39 46.43 -54.58
CA LEU A 12 52.01 46.93 -54.43
C LEU A 12 51.00 46.13 -55.28
N VAL A 13 51.46 45.38 -56.28
CA VAL A 13 50.60 44.50 -57.11
C VAL A 13 50.59 43.05 -56.61
N LEU A 14 51.57 42.62 -55.79
CA LEU A 14 51.53 41.32 -55.09
C LEU A 14 50.86 41.35 -53.70
N THR A 15 50.36 42.50 -53.25
CA THR A 15 49.53 42.64 -52.04
C THR A 15 48.05 42.84 -52.35
N TYR A 16 47.63 42.56 -53.59
CA TYR A 16 46.21 42.46 -53.93
C TYR A 16 45.65 41.12 -53.44
N ALA A 17 44.98 41.20 -52.29
CA ALA A 17 43.84 40.39 -51.90
C ALA A 17 44.04 38.85 -51.84
N PHE A 18 44.57 38.36 -50.72
CA PHE A 18 43.81 37.35 -49.98
C PHE A 18 42.78 38.13 -49.14
N ALA A 19 41.71 38.62 -49.78
CA ALA A 19 40.53 38.96 -49.03
C ALA A 19 39.98 37.63 -48.52
N ALA A 20 40.12 37.38 -47.21
CA ALA A 20 39.34 36.33 -46.58
C ALA A 20 37.87 36.68 -46.85
N ALA A 21 37.16 35.80 -47.53
CA ALA A 21 35.74 36.02 -47.79
C ALA A 21 35.05 36.02 -46.43
N SER A 22 34.42 37.14 -46.08
CA SER A 22 33.58 37.24 -44.90
C SER A 22 32.15 37.49 -45.36
N MET A 23 31.21 36.75 -44.77
CA MET A 23 29.80 36.83 -45.14
C MET A 23 28.98 37.40 -43.98
N ILE A 24 28.03 38.29 -44.29
CA ILE A 24 27.13 38.89 -43.30
C ILE A 24 25.70 38.50 -43.68
N PRO A 25 25.19 37.35 -43.21
CA PRO A 25 23.85 36.92 -43.57
C PRO A 25 22.77 37.72 -42.85
N SER A 26 21.90 38.39 -43.59
CA SER A 26 20.70 39.03 -43.04
C SER A 26 19.63 37.99 -42.70
N ARG A 27 19.62 36.87 -43.44
CA ARG A 27 18.73 35.72 -43.26
C ARG A 27 19.51 34.41 -43.39
N ILE A 28 19.09 33.41 -42.62
CA ILE A 28 19.62 32.05 -42.70
C ILE A 28 18.44 31.12 -42.90
N THR A 29 18.50 30.27 -43.92
CA THR A 29 17.49 29.24 -44.21
C THR A 29 18.14 27.86 -44.15
N ILE A 30 17.44 26.88 -43.59
CA ILE A 30 17.83 25.47 -43.60
C ILE A 30 17.04 24.79 -44.72
N LEU A 31 17.70 23.94 -45.49
CA LEU A 31 17.13 23.21 -46.62
C LEU A 31 17.36 21.71 -46.44
N ASP A 32 16.39 20.91 -46.88
CA ASP A 32 16.39 19.44 -46.92
C ASP A 32 16.43 18.71 -45.57
N ASN A 33 16.30 19.43 -44.45
CA ASN A 33 15.98 18.84 -43.16
C ASN A 33 14.56 18.27 -43.16
N ARG A 34 14.35 17.14 -42.47
CA ARG A 34 13.07 16.42 -42.43
C ARG A 34 12.63 16.14 -41.01
N VAL A 35 13.52 15.60 -40.18
CA VAL A 35 13.22 15.23 -38.79
C VAL A 35 13.83 16.20 -37.80
N ILE A 36 14.99 16.78 -38.11
CA ILE A 36 15.58 17.84 -37.29
C ILE A 36 14.99 19.18 -37.73
N SER A 37 14.44 19.94 -36.79
CA SER A 37 13.83 21.23 -37.09
C SER A 37 14.88 22.30 -37.42
N ASP A 38 14.49 23.33 -38.19
CA ASP A 38 15.37 24.46 -38.54
C ASP A 38 16.03 25.08 -37.30
N ASN A 39 15.27 25.22 -36.21
CA ASN A 39 15.76 25.79 -34.96
C ASN A 39 16.83 24.91 -34.30
N GLU A 40 16.69 23.58 -34.35
CA GLU A 40 17.71 22.66 -33.83
C GLU A 40 19.00 22.76 -34.65
N VAL A 41 18.90 22.80 -35.99
CA VAL A 41 20.08 22.98 -36.87
C VAL A 41 20.73 24.34 -36.63
N LEU A 42 19.95 25.42 -36.54
CA LEU A 42 20.46 26.77 -36.23
C LEU A 42 21.15 26.83 -34.86
N GLY A 43 20.62 26.13 -33.86
CA GLY A 43 21.23 26.00 -32.54
C GLY A 43 22.58 25.28 -32.59
N MET A 44 22.70 24.21 -33.39
CA MET A 44 23.96 23.48 -33.59
C MET A 44 25.01 24.32 -34.34
N LEU A 45 24.59 25.07 -35.36
CA LEU A 45 25.47 25.99 -36.10
C LEU A 45 26.04 27.08 -35.18
N ASN A 46 25.25 27.57 -34.21
CA ASN A 46 25.64 28.63 -33.28
C ASN A 46 26.18 29.90 -33.98
N ILE A 47 25.52 30.30 -35.06
CA ILE A 47 25.84 31.51 -35.84
C ILE A 47 24.69 32.52 -35.75
N GLN A 48 25.01 33.81 -35.79
CA GLN A 48 24.04 34.88 -35.61
C GLN A 48 23.81 35.67 -36.90
N ARG A 49 22.55 36.00 -37.17
CA ARG A 49 22.16 36.84 -38.30
C ARG A 49 22.70 38.27 -38.10
N GLY A 50 23.13 38.91 -39.18
CA GLY A 50 23.67 40.27 -39.18
C GLY A 50 25.08 40.40 -38.61
N LYS A 51 25.71 39.29 -38.19
CA LYS A 51 27.11 39.25 -37.77
C LYS A 51 27.99 38.78 -38.93
N GLU A 52 29.19 39.33 -39.02
CA GLU A 52 30.23 38.82 -39.91
C GLU A 52 30.64 37.41 -39.48
N ILE A 53 30.63 36.48 -40.45
CA ILE A 53 31.05 35.09 -40.29
C ILE A 53 32.25 34.89 -41.21
N SER A 54 33.39 34.55 -40.62
CA SER A 54 34.60 34.16 -41.34
C SER A 54 34.51 32.73 -41.88
N ASP A 55 35.31 32.41 -42.89
CA ASP A 55 35.43 31.04 -43.42
C ASP A 55 35.83 30.00 -42.35
N SER A 56 36.59 30.42 -41.32
CA SER A 56 36.95 29.54 -40.19
C SER A 56 35.75 29.28 -39.29
N GLU A 57 35.01 30.32 -38.91
CA GLU A 57 33.81 30.19 -38.08
C GLU A 57 32.72 29.37 -38.79
N MET A 58 32.57 29.53 -40.10
CA MET A 58 31.66 28.73 -40.91
C MET A 58 32.07 27.25 -40.90
N ARG A 59 33.36 26.97 -41.11
CA ARG A 59 33.88 25.59 -41.07
C ARG A 59 33.64 24.93 -39.71
N GLU A 60 33.92 25.64 -38.62
CA GLU A 60 33.63 25.15 -37.28
C GLU A 60 32.13 24.93 -37.03
N ALA A 61 31.26 25.80 -37.57
CA ALA A 61 29.82 25.63 -37.49
C ALA A 61 29.35 24.37 -38.23
N LEU A 62 29.86 24.13 -39.44
CA LEU A 62 29.57 22.93 -40.22
C LEU A 62 30.10 21.66 -39.53
N GLU A 63 31.30 21.71 -38.95
CA GLU A 63 31.86 20.59 -38.18
C GLU A 63 31.04 20.29 -36.91
N ARG A 64 30.46 21.31 -36.24
CA ARG A 64 29.51 21.07 -35.13
C ARG A 64 28.24 20.36 -35.60
N VAL A 65 27.66 20.81 -36.71
CA VAL A 65 26.46 20.16 -37.28
C VAL A 65 26.78 18.74 -37.73
N LYS A 66 27.90 18.52 -38.41
CA LYS A 66 28.34 17.17 -38.81
C LYS A 66 28.67 16.28 -37.61
N GLY A 67 29.34 16.85 -36.60
CA GLY A 67 29.68 16.20 -35.33
C GLY A 67 28.47 15.89 -34.43
N SER A 68 27.29 16.44 -34.73
CA SER A 68 26.04 16.08 -34.03
C SER A 68 25.65 14.62 -34.19
N GLY A 69 26.12 13.96 -35.26
CA GLY A 69 25.79 12.58 -35.60
C GLY A 69 24.45 12.41 -36.33
N TYR A 70 23.75 13.49 -36.67
CA TYR A 70 22.45 13.47 -37.35
C TYR A 70 22.52 13.67 -38.86
N PHE A 71 23.64 14.18 -39.39
CA PHE A 71 23.78 14.55 -40.80
C PHE A 71 25.00 13.87 -41.44
N SER A 72 24.82 13.28 -42.62
CA SER A 72 25.93 12.70 -43.41
C SER A 72 26.77 13.80 -44.07
N ASP A 73 26.10 14.82 -44.58
CA ASP A 73 26.69 15.93 -45.31
C ASP A 73 25.98 17.24 -44.98
N VAL A 74 26.75 18.32 -45.00
CA VAL A 74 26.26 19.68 -44.77
C VAL A 74 26.98 20.60 -45.76
N TYR A 75 26.21 21.31 -46.57
CA TYR A 75 26.71 22.28 -47.53
C TYR A 75 26.14 23.66 -47.22
N TYR A 76 26.87 24.71 -47.61
CA TYR A 76 26.37 26.07 -47.54
C TYR A 76 26.53 26.78 -48.87
N SER A 77 25.60 27.68 -49.14
CA SER A 77 25.71 28.64 -50.24
C SER A 77 25.28 30.01 -49.72
N PHE A 78 26.07 31.03 -50.03
CA PHE A 78 25.76 32.41 -49.68
C PHE A 78 25.43 33.21 -50.94
N ASP A 79 24.25 33.82 -50.99
CA ASP A 79 23.88 34.76 -52.05
C ASP A 79 24.16 36.19 -51.57
N GLU A 80 25.20 36.80 -52.14
CA GLU A 80 25.64 38.17 -51.82
C GLU A 80 24.57 39.22 -52.14
N SER A 81 23.72 38.99 -53.16
CA SER A 81 22.73 39.97 -53.63
C SER A 81 21.54 40.08 -52.66
N SER A 82 21.15 38.97 -52.04
CA SER A 82 20.04 38.91 -51.09
C SER A 82 20.49 38.78 -49.63
N SER A 83 21.80 38.69 -49.40
CA SER A 83 22.45 38.39 -48.11
C SER A 83 21.84 37.17 -47.41
N LEU A 84 21.45 36.15 -48.19
CA LEU A 84 20.83 34.92 -47.72
C LEU A 84 21.88 33.81 -47.63
N LEU A 85 22.07 33.26 -46.43
CA LEU A 85 22.83 32.04 -46.22
C LEU A 85 21.87 30.85 -46.25
N SER A 86 22.06 29.96 -47.22
CA SER A 86 21.33 28.69 -47.31
C SER A 86 22.23 27.56 -46.83
N ILE A 87 21.78 26.83 -45.81
CA ILE A 87 22.44 25.62 -45.30
C ILE A 87 21.64 24.42 -45.76
N GLN A 88 22.21 23.60 -46.63
CA GLN A 88 21.60 22.37 -47.09
C GLN A 88 22.15 21.21 -46.27
N VAL A 89 21.27 20.46 -45.62
CA VAL A 89 21.66 19.31 -44.79
C VAL A 89 21.16 18.02 -45.39
N LYS A 90 21.96 16.96 -45.27
CA LYS A 90 21.54 15.60 -45.59
C LYS A 90 21.48 14.79 -44.31
N GLU A 91 20.27 14.57 -43.81
CA GLU A 91 20.03 13.76 -42.61
C GLU A 91 20.42 12.29 -42.84
N TYR A 92 20.95 11.66 -41.79
CA TYR A 92 21.08 10.21 -41.73
C TYR A 92 19.70 9.54 -41.65
N PRO A 93 19.62 8.22 -41.88
CA PRO A 93 18.46 7.42 -41.53
C PRO A 93 17.93 7.67 -40.12
N VAL A 94 16.61 7.75 -39.99
CA VAL A 94 15.93 7.77 -38.69
C VAL A 94 15.99 6.37 -38.08
N VAL A 95 16.33 6.29 -36.80
CA VAL A 95 16.32 5.03 -36.05
C VAL A 95 15.12 5.01 -35.12
N ASP A 96 14.28 3.99 -35.24
CA ASP A 96 13.17 3.72 -34.34
C ASP A 96 13.57 2.55 -33.42
N VAL A 97 13.51 2.77 -32.10
CA VAL A 97 13.74 1.76 -31.06
C VAL A 97 12.39 1.25 -30.57
N GLU A 98 12.23 -0.06 -30.53
CA GLU A 98 11.07 -0.74 -29.98
C GLU A 98 11.53 -1.84 -29.02
N VAL A 99 10.78 -2.04 -27.94
CA VAL A 99 10.98 -3.19 -27.05
C VAL A 99 9.82 -4.16 -27.24
N ALA A 100 10.14 -5.44 -27.42
CA ALA A 100 9.17 -6.52 -27.55
C ALA A 100 9.43 -7.60 -26.50
N PHE A 101 8.37 -8.28 -26.05
CA PHE A 101 8.48 -9.41 -25.13
C PHE A 101 8.22 -10.73 -25.86
N ASP A 102 9.15 -11.68 -25.72
CA ASP A 102 8.90 -13.10 -25.98
C ASP A 102 8.69 -13.79 -24.63
N GLY A 103 7.43 -13.88 -24.23
CA GLY A 103 7.01 -14.29 -22.89
C GLY A 103 6.10 -13.26 -22.24
N PRO A 104 5.89 -13.34 -20.91
CA PRO A 104 5.04 -12.39 -20.19
C PRO A 104 5.71 -11.01 -20.11
N LYS A 105 4.90 -9.97 -20.27
CA LYS A 105 5.32 -8.60 -20.00
C LYS A 105 5.59 -8.41 -18.50
N ILE A 106 6.87 -8.24 -18.15
CA ILE A 106 7.33 -8.09 -16.76
C ILE A 106 7.55 -6.63 -16.36
N VAL A 107 7.90 -5.78 -17.31
CA VAL A 107 8.09 -4.32 -17.16
C VAL A 107 7.37 -3.64 -18.34
N GLU A 108 6.96 -2.38 -18.17
CA GLU A 108 6.35 -1.60 -19.26
C GLU A 108 7.37 -1.35 -20.39
N GLU A 109 6.97 -1.53 -21.67
CA GLU A 109 7.90 -1.33 -22.80
C GLU A 109 8.47 0.08 -22.80
N SER A 110 7.63 1.08 -22.51
CA SER A 110 8.02 2.49 -22.49
C SER A 110 9.09 2.82 -21.44
N VAL A 111 9.15 2.07 -20.33
CA VAL A 111 10.21 2.22 -19.32
C VAL A 111 11.54 1.72 -19.88
N LEU A 112 11.52 0.55 -20.54
CA LEU A 112 12.71 -0.04 -21.16
C LEU A 112 13.18 0.75 -22.39
N GLU A 113 12.26 1.34 -23.15
CA GLU A 113 12.58 2.24 -24.26
C GLU A 113 13.20 3.55 -23.77
N ALA A 114 12.76 4.06 -22.62
CA ALA A 114 13.26 5.32 -22.05
C ALA A 114 14.71 5.23 -21.55
N VAL A 115 15.19 4.05 -21.15
CA VAL A 115 16.59 3.83 -20.75
C VAL A 115 17.53 3.66 -21.95
N SER A 116 16.99 3.61 -23.18
CA SER A 116 17.80 3.47 -24.38
C SER A 116 18.73 4.67 -24.58
N VAL A 117 20.00 4.38 -24.89
CA VAL A 117 20.98 5.39 -25.31
C VAL A 117 20.63 5.95 -26.69
N ILE A 118 19.91 5.17 -27.51
CA ILE A 118 19.48 5.53 -28.85
C ILE A 118 18.20 6.35 -28.76
N LYS A 119 18.23 7.58 -29.27
CA LYS A 119 17.05 8.45 -29.32
C LYS A 119 16.10 7.99 -30.43
N SER A 120 15.09 7.21 -30.06
CA SER A 120 14.05 6.74 -30.98
C SER A 120 13.41 7.91 -31.75
N GLY A 121 13.23 7.75 -33.05
CA GLY A 121 12.62 8.73 -33.93
C GLY A 121 13.55 9.88 -34.37
N LYS A 122 14.86 9.83 -34.09
CA LYS A 122 15.84 10.82 -34.57
C LYS A 122 16.79 10.22 -35.63
N PRO A 123 17.32 11.03 -36.58
CA PRO A 123 18.39 10.63 -37.47
C PRO A 123 19.62 10.18 -36.69
N MET A 124 20.35 9.20 -37.19
CA MET A 124 21.56 8.73 -36.52
C MET A 124 22.54 8.12 -37.51
N ASN A 125 23.83 8.41 -37.33
CA ASN A 125 24.90 7.76 -38.09
C ASN A 125 24.82 6.21 -37.95
N PRO A 126 24.59 5.46 -39.04
CA PRO A 126 24.47 4.01 -39.02
C PRO A 126 25.69 3.27 -38.45
N SER A 127 26.90 3.78 -38.69
CA SER A 127 28.12 3.18 -38.14
C SER A 127 28.22 3.35 -36.62
N ARG A 128 27.60 4.39 -36.04
CA ARG A 128 27.51 4.60 -34.59
C ARG A 128 26.44 3.71 -33.93
N LEU A 129 25.36 3.42 -34.65
CA LEU A 129 24.25 2.59 -34.16
C LEU A 129 24.73 1.23 -33.64
N MET A 130 25.70 0.61 -34.33
CA MET A 130 26.26 -0.68 -33.93
C MET A 130 27.06 -0.63 -32.60
N TYR A 131 27.53 0.54 -32.18
CA TYR A 131 28.17 0.73 -30.87
C TYR A 131 27.14 1.04 -29.77
N ASP A 132 26.08 1.77 -30.11
CA ASP A 132 25.06 2.20 -29.13
C ASP A 132 24.04 1.09 -28.83
N ILE A 133 23.91 0.06 -29.70
CA ILE A 133 23.06 -1.11 -29.46
C ILE A 133 23.52 -1.93 -28.24
N PRO A 134 24.79 -2.37 -28.12
CA PRO A 134 25.28 -3.03 -26.91
C PRO A 134 25.09 -2.19 -25.64
N LEU A 135 25.32 -0.87 -25.71
CA LEU A 135 25.10 0.02 -24.56
C LEU A 135 23.63 0.11 -24.16
N THR A 136 22.73 0.10 -25.14
CA THR A 136 21.28 0.06 -24.89
C THR A 136 20.87 -1.29 -24.30
N LEU A 137 21.44 -2.39 -24.79
CA LEU A 137 21.21 -3.72 -24.24
C LEU A 137 21.64 -3.79 -22.76
N ASP A 138 22.85 -3.32 -22.45
CA ASP A 138 23.33 -3.23 -21.06
C ASP A 138 22.43 -2.36 -20.17
N ALA A 139 21.91 -1.24 -20.71
CA ALA A 139 21.00 -0.36 -19.98
C ALA A 139 19.63 -1.01 -19.69
N ILE A 140 19.06 -1.71 -20.68
CA ILE A 140 17.81 -2.47 -20.52
C ILE A 140 18.01 -3.62 -19.52
N GLU A 141 19.12 -4.36 -19.60
CA GLU A 141 19.45 -5.42 -18.65
C GLU A 141 19.67 -4.89 -17.23
N ALA A 142 20.28 -3.71 -17.08
CA ALA A 142 20.44 -3.06 -15.80
C ALA A 142 19.09 -2.66 -15.19
N GLU A 143 18.18 -2.08 -15.98
CA GLU A 143 16.82 -1.74 -15.55
C GLU A 143 16.04 -2.99 -15.12
N LEU A 144 16.13 -4.08 -15.89
CA LEU A 144 15.52 -5.36 -15.53
C LEU A 144 16.08 -5.92 -14.22
N ARG A 145 17.39 -5.81 -14.01
CA ARG A 145 18.08 -6.23 -12.77
C ARG A 145 17.67 -5.40 -11.57
N GLU A 146 17.50 -4.10 -11.74
CA GLU A 146 16.99 -3.21 -10.69
C GLU A 146 15.58 -3.60 -10.26
N ASN A 147 14.75 -4.05 -11.21
CA ASN A 147 13.43 -4.62 -10.94
C ASN A 147 13.47 -6.08 -10.42
N GLY A 148 14.66 -6.62 -10.17
CA GLY A 148 14.88 -7.95 -9.57
C GLY A 148 14.93 -9.12 -10.56
N TYR A 149 14.79 -8.86 -11.87
CA TYR A 149 14.84 -9.88 -12.92
C TYR A 149 16.29 -10.11 -13.37
N ILE A 150 16.72 -11.37 -13.35
CA ILE A 150 18.10 -11.73 -13.64
C ILE A 150 18.22 -12.87 -14.64
N GLU A 151 19.41 -12.97 -15.26
CA GLU A 151 19.78 -14.19 -15.98
C GLU A 151 19.74 -15.40 -15.02
N PRO A 152 19.35 -16.59 -15.51
CA PRO A 152 19.04 -16.91 -16.91
C PRO A 152 17.56 -16.82 -17.30
N PHE A 153 16.67 -16.35 -16.41
CA PHE A 153 15.22 -16.30 -16.65
C PHE A 153 14.81 -15.14 -17.57
N VAL A 154 15.60 -14.07 -17.58
CA VAL A 154 15.39 -12.94 -18.49
C VAL A 154 16.67 -12.70 -19.26
N LYS A 155 16.53 -12.64 -20.59
CA LYS A 155 17.62 -12.32 -21.52
C LYS A 155 17.14 -11.29 -22.52
N VAL A 156 18.02 -10.38 -22.91
CA VAL A 156 17.69 -9.36 -23.90
C VAL A 156 18.46 -9.67 -25.17
N ASP A 157 17.73 -10.01 -26.22
CA ASP A 157 18.28 -10.12 -27.57
C ASP A 157 17.91 -8.87 -28.37
N TRP A 158 18.49 -8.70 -29.56
CA TRP A 158 18.10 -7.62 -30.45
C TRP A 158 18.09 -8.06 -31.91
N GLU A 159 17.17 -7.49 -32.66
CA GLU A 159 17.01 -7.69 -34.09
C GLU A 159 16.82 -6.35 -34.79
N THR A 160 17.03 -6.33 -36.11
CA THR A 160 16.83 -5.13 -36.93
C THR A 160 16.26 -5.53 -38.28
N ASP A 161 15.46 -4.66 -38.88
CA ASP A 161 14.84 -4.88 -40.18
C ASP A 161 15.82 -4.74 -41.36
N LYS A 162 17.04 -4.26 -41.12
CA LYS A 162 18.10 -4.09 -42.14
C LYS A 162 19.26 -5.05 -41.92
N SER A 163 20.00 -5.37 -42.99
CA SER A 163 21.20 -6.19 -42.86
C SER A 163 22.28 -5.47 -42.04
N ARG A 164 22.92 -6.19 -41.11
CA ARG A 164 24.03 -5.67 -40.30
C ARG A 164 25.16 -5.12 -41.17
N SER A 165 25.49 -5.78 -42.28
CA SER A 165 26.52 -5.31 -43.23
C SER A 165 26.22 -3.92 -43.81
N ASP A 166 24.93 -3.64 -44.03
CA ASP A 166 24.49 -2.43 -44.71
C ASP A 166 24.46 -1.26 -43.71
N ILE A 167 24.11 -1.55 -42.46
CA ILE A 167 24.22 -0.59 -41.34
C ILE A 167 25.69 -0.22 -41.11
N PHE A 168 26.59 -1.22 -41.05
CA PHE A 168 28.03 -0.97 -40.87
C PHE A 168 28.64 -0.15 -42.00
N SER A 169 28.29 -0.47 -43.25
CA SER A 169 28.82 0.23 -44.43
C SER A 169 28.17 1.60 -44.67
N GLY A 170 27.10 1.94 -43.94
CA GLY A 170 26.40 3.22 -44.08
C GLY A 170 25.57 3.34 -45.36
N ASN A 171 25.35 2.23 -46.08
CA ASN A 171 24.60 2.19 -47.34
C ASN A 171 23.09 2.09 -47.09
N ILE A 172 22.56 2.88 -46.16
CA ILE A 172 21.15 2.91 -45.81
C ILE A 172 20.68 4.35 -45.86
N SER A 173 19.53 4.56 -46.51
CA SER A 173 18.87 5.88 -46.59
C SER A 173 17.44 5.86 -46.03
N ASP A 174 16.84 4.68 -45.90
CA ASP A 174 15.52 4.48 -45.29
C ASP A 174 15.62 4.35 -43.77
N ARG A 175 14.48 4.48 -43.07
CA ARG A 175 14.40 4.25 -41.63
C ARG A 175 14.93 2.87 -41.22
N VAL A 176 15.59 2.82 -40.07
CA VAL A 176 16.09 1.58 -39.45
C VAL A 176 15.29 1.32 -38.19
N LYS A 177 14.67 0.14 -38.09
CA LYS A 177 14.02 -0.34 -36.87
C LYS A 177 14.97 -1.25 -36.12
N VAL A 178 15.18 -0.97 -34.84
CA VAL A 178 15.89 -1.85 -33.91
C VAL A 178 14.90 -2.32 -32.86
N THR A 179 14.69 -3.64 -32.79
CA THR A 179 13.78 -4.26 -31.82
C THR A 179 14.60 -5.01 -30.78
N PHE A 180 14.51 -4.59 -29.52
CA PHE A 180 15.09 -5.32 -28.39
C PHE A 180 14.04 -6.32 -27.89
N ILE A 181 14.37 -7.61 -27.99
CA ILE A 181 13.48 -8.72 -27.65
C ILE A 181 13.85 -9.21 -26.25
N VAL A 182 13.03 -8.86 -25.27
CA VAL A 182 13.15 -9.36 -23.90
C VAL A 182 12.53 -10.75 -23.85
N ARG A 183 13.38 -11.78 -23.84
CA ARG A 183 12.98 -13.17 -23.70
C ARG A 183 12.80 -13.49 -22.23
N VAL A 184 11.58 -13.84 -21.86
CA VAL A 184 11.19 -14.08 -20.48
C VAL A 184 10.76 -15.54 -20.33
N SER A 185 11.52 -16.28 -19.55
CA SER A 185 11.25 -17.69 -19.25
C SER A 185 10.58 -17.84 -17.90
N PHE A 186 9.58 -18.72 -17.83
CA PHE A 186 8.97 -19.10 -16.57
C PHE A 186 9.83 -20.11 -15.79
N LEU A 187 9.73 -20.10 -14.47
CA LEU A 187 10.18 -21.23 -13.65
C LEU A 187 9.17 -22.36 -13.81
N TRP A 188 9.56 -23.44 -14.48
CA TRP A 188 8.73 -24.63 -14.67
C TRP A 188 8.57 -25.40 -13.37
N GLU A 189 9.70 -25.72 -12.73
CA GLU A 189 9.77 -26.45 -11.47
C GLU A 189 11.08 -26.13 -10.75
N LEU A 190 11.04 -26.30 -9.43
CA LEU A 190 12.19 -26.22 -8.54
C LEU A 190 12.40 -27.60 -7.91
N SER A 191 13.61 -28.14 -8.03
CA SER A 191 14.00 -29.42 -7.43
C SER A 191 15.08 -29.22 -6.37
N ILE A 192 15.15 -30.13 -5.40
CA ILE A 192 16.21 -30.16 -4.38
C ILE A 192 17.13 -31.33 -4.70
N ASP A 193 18.36 -31.02 -5.06
CA ASP A 193 19.42 -31.99 -5.35
C ASP A 193 20.41 -32.02 -4.19
N ALA A 194 20.05 -32.75 -3.14
CA ALA A 194 20.85 -32.94 -1.94
C ALA A 194 20.81 -34.42 -1.52
N PRO A 195 21.88 -34.94 -0.87
CA PRO A 195 21.96 -36.32 -0.38
C PRO A 195 21.12 -36.52 0.90
N ILE A 196 19.81 -36.28 0.80
CA ILE A 196 18.80 -36.46 1.84
C ILE A 196 17.67 -37.35 1.31
N SER A 197 16.81 -37.85 2.21
CA SER A 197 15.66 -38.68 1.83
C SER A 197 14.67 -37.92 0.93
N ASP A 198 13.89 -38.65 0.12
CA ASP A 198 12.83 -38.03 -0.70
C ASP A 198 11.70 -37.45 0.16
N GLU A 199 11.49 -37.99 1.37
CA GLU A 199 10.58 -37.38 2.34
C GLU A 199 11.10 -36.00 2.80
N ALA A 200 12.40 -35.87 3.09
CA ALA A 200 13.00 -34.60 3.47
C ALA A 200 12.98 -33.57 2.33
N LYS A 201 13.23 -34.01 1.09
CA LYS A 201 13.07 -33.13 -0.10
C LYS A 201 11.64 -32.64 -0.22
N SER A 202 10.66 -33.52 0.00
CA SER A 202 9.24 -33.16 -0.07
C SER A 202 8.85 -32.17 1.03
N TYR A 203 9.33 -32.40 2.26
CA TYR A 203 9.16 -31.49 3.40
C TYR A 203 9.73 -30.10 3.09
N LEU A 204 10.99 -30.03 2.62
CA LEU A 204 11.61 -28.75 2.27
C LEU A 204 10.86 -28.06 1.12
N ALA A 205 10.49 -28.80 0.07
CA ALA A 205 9.79 -28.25 -1.10
C ALA A 205 8.44 -27.61 -0.74
N ASP A 206 7.73 -28.14 0.26
CA ASP A 206 6.49 -27.56 0.77
C ASP A 206 6.73 -26.19 1.44
N LYS A 207 7.85 -26.03 2.15
CA LYS A 207 8.23 -24.80 2.86
C LYS A 207 8.75 -23.69 1.93
N LEU A 208 9.23 -24.01 0.73
CA LEU A 208 9.92 -23.03 -0.15
C LEU A 208 9.05 -21.87 -0.67
N GLN A 209 7.71 -21.96 -0.55
CA GLN A 209 6.73 -20.91 -0.92
C GLN A 209 6.95 -20.22 -2.29
N ILE A 210 7.66 -20.85 -3.22
CA ILE A 210 7.95 -20.30 -4.54
C ILE A 210 6.90 -20.74 -5.56
N ASP A 211 6.45 -19.78 -6.37
CA ASP A 211 5.54 -19.99 -7.48
C ASP A 211 6.30 -20.58 -8.68
N TYR A 212 5.80 -21.69 -9.22
CA TYR A 212 6.30 -22.29 -10.45
C TYR A 212 5.15 -22.73 -11.36
N LEU A 213 5.39 -22.67 -12.67
CA LEU A 213 4.37 -22.78 -13.70
C LEU A 213 3.68 -24.15 -13.74
N LYS A 214 4.37 -25.24 -13.37
CA LYS A 214 3.75 -26.57 -13.33
C LYS A 214 2.53 -26.62 -12.39
N LYS A 215 2.61 -25.99 -11.20
CA LYS A 215 1.48 -25.85 -10.25
C LYS A 215 0.28 -25.13 -10.87
N TYR A 216 0.51 -24.12 -11.73
CA TYR A 216 -0.58 -23.39 -12.40
C TYR A 216 -1.43 -24.32 -13.27
N TYR A 217 -0.79 -25.23 -14.00
CA TYR A 217 -1.48 -26.16 -14.88
C TYR A 217 -2.25 -27.25 -14.12
N ASP A 218 -1.83 -27.56 -12.89
CA ASP A 218 -2.54 -28.46 -11.98
C ASP A 218 -3.81 -27.82 -11.36
N THR A 219 -3.99 -26.49 -11.47
CA THR A 219 -5.18 -25.79 -10.95
C THR A 219 -6.37 -25.77 -11.92
N SER A 220 -7.58 -25.64 -11.36
CA SER A 220 -8.81 -25.54 -12.14
C SER A 220 -8.79 -24.35 -13.12
N VAL A 221 -9.50 -24.47 -14.23
CA VAL A 221 -9.59 -23.41 -15.27
C VAL A 221 -10.11 -22.08 -14.69
N LEU A 222 -11.02 -22.16 -13.70
CA LEU A 222 -11.57 -21.01 -12.96
C LEU A 222 -10.60 -20.40 -11.94
N ILE A 223 -9.44 -20.99 -11.68
CA ILE A 223 -8.37 -20.35 -10.89
C ILE A 223 -7.33 -19.77 -11.84
N ARG A 224 -7.15 -20.38 -13.01
CA ARG A 224 -6.23 -19.93 -14.05
C ARG A 224 -6.63 -18.58 -14.68
N TRP A 225 -7.92 -18.32 -14.92
CA TRP A 225 -8.39 -17.07 -15.55
C TRP A 225 -8.18 -15.78 -14.71
N ILE A 226 -8.07 -15.90 -13.37
CA ILE A 226 -7.88 -14.76 -12.46
C ILE A 226 -6.41 -14.55 -12.06
N ASN A 227 -5.54 -15.54 -12.30
CA ASN A 227 -4.14 -15.48 -11.90
C ASN A 227 -3.26 -14.95 -13.04
N SER A 228 -2.52 -13.88 -12.77
CA SER A 228 -1.48 -13.40 -13.69
C SER A 228 -0.33 -14.40 -13.75
N LYS A 229 0.12 -14.74 -14.97
CA LYS A 229 1.26 -15.63 -15.17
C LYS A 229 2.60 -14.98 -14.81
N LYS A 230 2.66 -13.65 -14.68
CA LYS A 230 3.87 -12.89 -14.33
C LYS A 230 4.55 -13.41 -13.05
N LYS A 231 3.76 -13.91 -12.08
CA LYS A 231 4.28 -14.42 -10.80
C LYS A 231 5.11 -15.71 -10.92
N TYR A 232 5.04 -16.43 -12.03
CA TYR A 232 5.85 -17.63 -12.28
C TYR A 232 7.20 -17.30 -12.93
N VAL A 233 7.56 -16.01 -13.04
CA VAL A 233 8.90 -15.56 -13.44
C VAL A 233 9.63 -15.17 -12.15
N PRO A 234 10.66 -15.93 -11.74
CA PRO A 234 11.30 -15.71 -10.45
C PRO A 234 12.18 -14.46 -10.48
N ARG A 235 12.14 -13.70 -9.39
CA ARG A 235 13.08 -12.60 -9.10
C ARG A 235 14.19 -13.10 -8.19
N ILE A 236 15.30 -12.36 -8.14
CA ILE A 236 16.41 -12.68 -7.23
C ILE A 236 15.97 -12.75 -5.76
N GLU A 237 15.00 -11.93 -5.37
CA GLU A 237 14.39 -11.96 -4.03
C GLU A 237 13.72 -13.30 -3.73
N ASP A 238 12.99 -13.85 -4.70
CA ASP A 238 12.28 -15.12 -4.56
C ASP A 238 13.28 -16.28 -4.40
N ILE A 239 14.40 -16.24 -5.14
CA ILE A 239 15.48 -17.23 -5.05
C ILE A 239 16.24 -17.08 -3.72
N ASN A 240 16.49 -15.85 -3.27
CA ASN A 240 17.10 -15.60 -1.96
C ASN A 240 16.23 -16.14 -0.83
N ALA A 241 14.90 -15.96 -0.90
CA ALA A 241 13.96 -16.49 0.07
C ALA A 241 13.97 -18.03 0.09
N VAL A 242 14.06 -18.68 -1.07
CA VAL A 242 14.22 -20.15 -1.17
C VAL A 242 15.48 -20.61 -0.44
N VAL A 243 16.62 -19.98 -0.70
CA VAL A 243 17.90 -20.34 -0.05
C VAL A 243 17.82 -20.08 1.46
N GLN A 244 17.29 -18.92 1.88
CA GLN A 244 17.07 -18.59 3.29
C GLN A 244 16.16 -19.61 3.98
N THR A 245 15.12 -20.09 3.32
CA THR A 245 14.20 -21.09 3.87
C THR A 245 14.93 -22.40 4.12
N ILE A 246 15.75 -22.88 3.15
CA ILE A 246 16.55 -24.10 3.32
C ILE A 246 17.53 -23.97 4.48
N TYR A 247 18.30 -22.89 4.51
CA TYR A 247 19.26 -22.61 5.60
C TYR A 247 18.61 -22.17 6.90
N GLY A 248 17.29 -22.00 6.91
CA GLY A 248 16.49 -21.85 8.11
C GLY A 248 16.16 -23.17 8.80
N THR A 249 16.53 -24.31 8.21
CA THR A 249 16.26 -25.66 8.71
C THR A 249 17.50 -26.33 9.26
N TYR A 250 17.29 -27.33 10.13
CA TYR A 250 18.37 -28.20 10.63
C TYR A 250 18.95 -29.12 9.54
N TYR A 251 18.36 -29.17 8.34
CA TYR A 251 18.95 -29.90 7.21
C TYR A 251 20.21 -29.21 6.68
N ALA A 252 20.21 -27.88 6.61
CA ALA A 252 21.29 -27.12 5.98
C ALA A 252 22.07 -26.23 6.97
N ASN A 253 21.52 -25.94 8.15
CA ASN A 253 22.18 -25.12 9.17
C ASN A 253 22.15 -25.81 10.54
N PRO A 254 23.30 -26.09 11.17
CA PRO A 254 23.36 -26.70 12.50
C PRO A 254 22.76 -25.84 13.62
N ASN A 255 22.55 -24.54 13.38
CA ASN A 255 21.97 -23.62 14.36
C ASN A 255 20.49 -23.26 14.07
N GLY A 256 19.86 -23.91 13.08
CA GLY A 256 18.48 -23.63 12.69
C GLY A 256 18.26 -22.22 12.14
N GLN A 257 17.04 -21.69 12.26
CA GLN A 257 16.63 -20.43 11.63
C GLN A 257 17.37 -19.18 12.13
N TRP A 258 17.88 -19.19 13.37
CA TRP A 258 18.35 -17.97 14.06
C TRP A 258 19.86 -17.90 14.29
N GLY A 259 20.62 -18.92 13.90
CA GLY A 259 22.08 -18.91 13.98
C GLY A 259 22.75 -18.88 12.60
N LEU A 260 22.56 -17.77 11.87
CA LEU A 260 23.32 -17.51 10.65
C LEU A 260 24.71 -17.00 11.03
N ASP A 261 25.67 -17.91 11.11
CA ASP A 261 27.09 -17.57 11.26
C ASP A 261 27.75 -17.30 9.90
N ASP A 262 28.98 -16.78 9.91
CA ASP A 262 29.74 -16.45 8.69
C ASP A 262 29.86 -17.65 7.74
N LEU A 263 29.98 -18.87 8.28
CA LEU A 263 30.06 -20.10 7.49
C LEU A 263 28.73 -20.40 6.78
N THR A 264 27.61 -20.26 7.48
CA THR A 264 26.28 -20.45 6.91
C THR A 264 26.02 -19.42 5.81
N TYR A 265 26.39 -18.15 6.02
CA TYR A 265 26.28 -17.12 4.97
C TYR A 265 27.10 -17.46 3.73
N GLN A 266 28.33 -17.94 3.89
CA GLN A 266 29.15 -18.38 2.77
C GLN A 266 28.50 -19.56 2.03
N ALA A 267 27.97 -20.54 2.76
CA ALA A 267 27.27 -21.69 2.19
C ALA A 267 26.01 -21.26 1.42
N MET A 268 25.22 -20.32 1.95
CA MET A 268 24.07 -19.73 1.26
C MET A 268 24.46 -19.06 -0.05
N ILE A 269 25.53 -18.25 -0.07
CA ILE A 269 26.03 -17.59 -1.29
C ILE A 269 26.45 -18.64 -2.33
N VAL A 270 27.13 -19.71 -1.90
CA VAL A 270 27.52 -20.81 -2.79
C VAL A 270 26.28 -21.54 -3.35
N THR A 271 25.30 -21.86 -2.50
CA THR A 271 24.04 -22.48 -2.91
C THR A 271 23.26 -21.60 -3.89
N LEU A 272 23.16 -20.30 -3.63
CA LEU A 272 22.52 -19.34 -4.54
C LEU A 272 23.20 -19.32 -5.91
N ASN A 273 24.53 -19.22 -5.93
CA ASN A 273 25.29 -19.21 -7.17
C ASN A 273 25.16 -20.53 -7.95
N ASN A 274 25.15 -21.67 -7.25
CA ASN A 274 24.95 -22.97 -7.86
C ASN A 274 23.52 -23.12 -8.40
N ALA A 275 22.51 -22.63 -7.69
CA ALA A 275 21.12 -22.63 -8.14
C ALA A 275 20.97 -21.89 -9.47
N LEU A 276 21.52 -20.67 -9.59
CA LEU A 276 21.48 -19.91 -10.84
C LEU A 276 22.24 -20.59 -11.99
N LYS A 277 23.33 -21.31 -11.70
CA LYS A 277 24.08 -22.11 -12.68
C LYS A 277 23.39 -23.42 -13.06
N SER A 278 22.50 -23.92 -12.21
CA SER A 278 21.79 -25.19 -12.43
C SER A 278 20.69 -25.08 -13.46
N VAL A 279 20.25 -23.85 -13.79
CA VAL A 279 19.04 -23.64 -14.59
C VAL A 279 19.17 -24.25 -15.98
N ARG A 280 18.17 -25.05 -16.40
CA ARG A 280 18.13 -25.73 -17.70
C ARG A 280 16.78 -25.55 -18.39
N GLN A 281 16.79 -25.51 -19.71
CA GLN A 281 15.58 -25.47 -20.53
C GLN A 281 14.79 -26.78 -20.40
N VAL A 282 13.46 -26.66 -20.27
CA VAL A 282 12.56 -27.81 -20.15
C VAL A 282 11.78 -28.00 -21.45
N THR A 283 11.57 -29.26 -21.84
CA THR A 283 10.62 -29.60 -22.90
C THR A 283 9.21 -29.54 -22.34
N LEU A 284 8.42 -28.58 -22.82
CA LEU A 284 7.06 -28.36 -22.35
C LEU A 284 6.07 -29.36 -22.97
N PRO A 285 5.07 -29.85 -22.23
CA PRO A 285 3.96 -30.63 -22.78
C PRO A 285 3.18 -29.84 -23.85
N GLU A 286 2.55 -30.53 -24.80
CA GLU A 286 1.78 -29.91 -25.91
C GLU A 286 0.62 -29.00 -25.43
N GLU A 287 0.14 -29.21 -24.20
CA GLU A 287 -0.95 -28.46 -23.59
C GLU A 287 -0.52 -27.07 -23.05
N VAL A 288 0.80 -26.84 -22.95
CA VAL A 288 1.42 -25.62 -22.42
C VAL A 288 1.69 -24.66 -23.59
N LYS A 289 1.10 -23.47 -23.53
CA LYS A 289 1.16 -22.48 -24.63
C LYS A 289 2.41 -21.60 -24.59
N GLU A 290 3.17 -21.65 -23.52
CA GLU A 290 4.33 -20.81 -23.28
C GLU A 290 5.53 -21.22 -24.14
N SER A 291 6.23 -20.24 -24.70
CA SER A 291 7.37 -20.45 -25.59
C SER A 291 8.63 -20.92 -24.85
N SER A 292 8.77 -20.58 -23.56
CA SER A 292 9.99 -20.84 -22.81
C SER A 292 9.75 -21.05 -21.31
N ALA A 293 10.24 -22.17 -20.78
CA ALA A 293 10.28 -22.43 -19.34
C ALA A 293 11.57 -23.15 -18.97
N LEU A 294 12.06 -22.85 -17.76
CA LEU A 294 13.32 -23.35 -17.23
C LEU A 294 13.09 -24.08 -15.90
N SER A 295 13.84 -25.14 -15.67
CA SER A 295 13.92 -25.85 -14.39
C SER A 295 15.13 -25.35 -13.62
N MET A 296 15.04 -25.34 -12.30
CA MET A 296 16.14 -24.98 -11.40
C MET A 296 16.29 -26.09 -10.35
N SER A 297 17.53 -26.37 -9.96
CA SER A 297 17.83 -27.25 -8.83
C SER A 297 18.58 -26.49 -7.74
N ILE A 298 18.21 -26.73 -6.48
CA ILE A 298 18.96 -26.24 -5.33
C ILE A 298 19.83 -27.37 -4.81
N THR A 299 21.14 -27.12 -4.76
CA THR A 299 22.13 -28.07 -4.23
C THR A 299 22.77 -27.48 -2.98
N PHE A 300 22.77 -28.25 -1.90
CA PHE A 300 23.45 -27.92 -0.64
C PHE A 300 23.99 -29.18 0.03
N THR A 301 24.92 -28.99 0.97
CA THR A 301 25.48 -30.09 1.77
C THR A 301 24.71 -30.19 3.08
N PRO A 302 24.05 -31.33 3.38
CA PRO A 302 23.33 -31.49 4.63
C PRO A 302 24.26 -31.52 5.84
N VAL A 303 23.74 -31.11 7.00
CA VAL A 303 24.46 -31.18 8.26
C VAL A 303 24.60 -32.63 8.72
N GLU A 304 25.80 -32.99 9.17
CA GLU A 304 26.10 -34.30 9.75
C GLU A 304 26.11 -34.20 11.28
N TYR A 305 25.05 -34.69 11.93
CA TYR A 305 24.91 -34.83 13.38
C TYR A 305 25.41 -36.17 13.90
N VAL A 306 25.36 -37.21 13.06
CA VAL A 306 25.69 -38.59 13.41
C VAL A 306 26.57 -39.19 12.32
N LYS A 307 27.70 -39.80 12.70
CA LYS A 307 28.67 -40.41 11.77
C LYS A 307 28.31 -41.84 11.40
N SER A 308 27.71 -42.57 12.33
CA SER A 308 27.33 -43.97 12.14
C SER A 308 26.02 -44.31 12.84
N GLU A 309 25.26 -45.22 12.24
CA GLU A 309 24.01 -45.71 12.83
C GLU A 309 24.25 -46.30 14.23
N PHE A 310 23.42 -45.92 15.21
CA PHE A 310 23.49 -46.44 16.57
C PHE A 310 22.10 -46.78 17.14
N ASN A 311 22.06 -47.57 18.22
CA ASN A 311 20.81 -47.88 18.92
C ASN A 311 20.56 -46.84 20.01
N LEU A 312 19.41 -46.18 19.95
CA LEU A 312 19.00 -45.18 20.92
C LEU A 312 18.65 -45.83 22.27
N ARG A 313 19.21 -45.31 23.37
CA ARG A 313 18.87 -45.72 24.73
C ARG A 313 18.05 -44.67 25.47
N SER A 314 18.36 -43.39 25.30
CA SER A 314 17.66 -42.34 26.03
C SER A 314 17.71 -41.02 25.28
N VAL A 315 16.62 -40.27 25.39
CA VAL A 315 16.50 -38.90 24.88
C VAL A 315 16.42 -37.94 26.06
N PHE A 316 17.26 -36.92 26.04
CA PHE A 316 17.29 -35.86 27.04
C PHE A 316 16.88 -34.55 26.40
N VAL A 317 16.11 -33.76 27.12
CA VAL A 317 15.70 -32.41 26.73
C VAL A 317 15.97 -31.50 27.92
N GLU A 318 16.67 -30.40 27.67
CA GLU A 318 17.08 -29.42 28.67
C GLU A 318 16.92 -28.00 28.11
N GLY A 319 16.75 -27.02 28.99
CA GLY A 319 16.72 -25.59 28.64
C GLY A 319 15.40 -25.06 28.08
N ASN A 320 14.41 -25.92 27.82
CA ASN A 320 13.06 -25.52 27.44
C ASN A 320 12.36 -24.73 28.57
N VAL A 321 11.70 -23.62 28.21
CA VAL A 321 10.99 -22.72 29.13
C VAL A 321 9.50 -22.68 28.80
N ASN A 322 9.13 -22.38 27.54
CA ASN A 322 7.72 -22.18 27.16
C ASN A 322 6.97 -23.48 26.81
N LEU A 323 7.67 -24.51 26.36
CA LEU A 323 7.07 -25.81 26.00
C LEU A 323 7.39 -26.90 27.02
N GLN A 324 6.48 -27.86 27.18
CA GLN A 324 6.66 -28.97 28.11
C GLN A 324 7.64 -30.00 27.55
N LYS A 325 8.55 -30.50 28.41
CA LYS A 325 9.52 -31.54 28.03
C LYS A 325 8.87 -32.78 27.41
N GLY A 326 7.72 -33.22 27.93
CA GLY A 326 7.01 -34.38 27.39
C GLY A 326 6.43 -34.16 25.99
N GLU A 327 6.06 -32.91 25.66
CA GLU A 327 5.58 -32.54 24.34
C GLU A 327 6.72 -32.56 23.33
N ILE A 328 7.85 -31.91 23.66
CA ILE A 328 9.07 -31.92 22.85
C ILE A 328 9.52 -33.36 22.59
N LEU A 329 9.59 -34.20 23.63
CA LEU A 329 9.99 -35.60 23.50
C LEU A 329 9.10 -36.40 22.54
N ARG A 330 7.77 -36.22 22.61
CA ARG A 330 6.86 -36.87 21.66
C ARG A 330 7.11 -36.40 20.23
N GLU A 331 7.33 -35.12 20.04
CA GLU A 331 7.50 -34.53 18.71
C GLU A 331 8.79 -34.98 18.02
N THR A 332 9.85 -35.28 18.78
CA THR A 332 11.08 -35.85 18.19
C THR A 332 10.83 -37.12 17.38
N GLY A 333 9.74 -37.84 17.65
CA GLY A 333 9.46 -39.15 17.06
C GLY A 333 10.46 -40.24 17.48
N LEU A 334 11.34 -39.95 18.45
CA LEU A 334 12.39 -40.87 18.87
C LEU A 334 11.87 -41.89 19.90
N VAL A 335 12.10 -43.17 19.64
CA VAL A 335 11.69 -44.28 20.52
C VAL A 335 12.92 -45.04 21.05
N GLU A 336 12.94 -45.34 22.35
CA GLU A 336 14.00 -46.15 22.94
C GLU A 336 14.13 -47.51 22.24
N GLY A 337 15.37 -47.91 21.95
CA GLY A 337 15.72 -49.13 21.24
C GLY A 337 15.73 -49.02 19.71
N GLN A 338 15.25 -47.92 19.13
CA GLN A 338 15.28 -47.74 17.68
C GLN A 338 16.70 -47.44 17.16
N LYS A 339 16.93 -47.71 15.88
CA LYS A 339 18.15 -47.30 15.17
C LYS A 339 18.04 -45.84 14.76
N VAL A 340 19.09 -45.07 15.01
CA VAL A 340 19.20 -43.65 14.65
C VAL A 340 20.39 -43.47 13.73
N ASP A 341 20.11 -42.98 12.53
CA ASP A 341 21.10 -42.47 11.59
C ASP A 341 21.01 -40.93 11.51
N ASN A 342 21.78 -40.32 10.61
CA ASN A 342 21.78 -38.86 10.45
C ASN A 342 20.43 -38.30 9.99
N GLU A 343 19.69 -39.06 9.18
CA GLU A 343 18.39 -38.63 8.66
C GLU A 343 17.35 -38.60 9.79
N VAL A 344 17.31 -39.65 10.62
CA VAL A 344 16.44 -39.72 11.81
C VAL A 344 16.79 -38.60 12.80
N ALA A 345 18.09 -38.36 13.03
CA ALA A 345 18.54 -37.27 13.90
C ALA A 345 18.10 -35.89 13.38
N THR A 346 18.27 -35.63 12.08
CA THR A 346 17.91 -34.35 11.47
C THR A 346 16.39 -34.14 11.49
N LYS A 347 15.60 -35.17 11.18
CA LYS A 347 14.13 -35.15 11.28
C LYS A 347 13.67 -34.82 12.70
N ALA A 348 14.29 -35.43 13.72
CA ALA A 348 13.96 -35.14 15.12
C ALA A 348 14.25 -33.68 15.51
N LEU A 349 15.39 -33.12 15.07
CA LEU A 349 15.74 -31.71 15.31
C LEU A 349 14.77 -30.75 14.61
N GLN A 350 14.45 -31.03 13.34
CA GLN A 350 13.53 -30.22 12.56
C GLN A 350 12.11 -30.24 13.16
N ALA A 351 11.62 -31.41 13.57
CA ALA A 351 10.30 -31.53 14.19
C ALA A 351 10.18 -30.70 15.47
N VAL A 352 11.23 -30.65 16.29
CA VAL A 352 11.25 -29.78 17.48
C VAL A 352 11.26 -28.29 17.09
N GLN A 353 12.03 -27.90 16.07
CA GLN A 353 12.01 -26.51 15.57
C GLN A 353 10.62 -26.11 15.06
N ASP A 354 9.95 -27.01 14.34
CA ASP A 354 8.60 -26.79 13.81
C ASP A 354 7.59 -26.64 14.93
N LEU A 355 7.62 -27.52 15.95
CA LEU A 355 6.76 -27.38 17.13
C LEU A 355 6.93 -26.03 17.83
N TYR A 356 8.16 -25.56 18.00
CA TYR A 356 8.42 -24.24 18.58
C TYR A 356 7.87 -23.11 17.72
N SER A 357 8.05 -23.20 16.40
CA SER A 357 7.56 -22.21 15.44
C SER A 357 6.03 -22.15 15.41
N ASP A 358 5.37 -23.32 15.36
CA ASP A 358 3.92 -23.48 15.35
C ASP A 358 3.29 -23.08 16.70
N SER A 359 4.03 -23.24 17.79
CA SER A 359 3.64 -22.75 19.12
C SER A 359 3.87 -21.24 19.33
N GLY A 360 4.36 -20.52 18.32
CA GLY A 360 4.55 -19.07 18.37
C GLY A 360 5.90 -18.60 18.94
N TYR A 361 6.86 -19.51 19.14
CA TYR A 361 8.20 -19.24 19.65
C TYR A 361 9.29 -19.60 18.63
N PRO A 362 9.31 -18.96 17.44
CA PRO A 362 10.25 -19.33 16.38
C PRO A 362 11.71 -18.98 16.73
N PHE A 363 11.92 -18.07 17.69
CA PHE A 363 13.24 -17.65 18.17
C PHE A 363 13.76 -18.66 19.18
N MET A 364 14.36 -19.74 18.70
CA MET A 364 14.97 -20.75 19.55
C MET A 364 16.20 -21.36 18.86
N ARG A 365 17.05 -21.98 19.67
CA ARG A 365 18.23 -22.70 19.18
C ARG A 365 18.37 -24.03 19.89
N ILE A 366 18.45 -25.10 19.11
CA ILE A 366 18.75 -26.45 19.56
C ILE A 366 20.24 -26.72 19.36
N GLU A 367 20.94 -27.02 20.45
CA GLU A 367 22.30 -27.56 20.45
C GLU A 367 22.21 -29.09 20.70
N PRO A 368 22.30 -29.93 19.66
CA PRO A 368 22.29 -31.37 19.85
C PRO A 368 23.62 -31.87 20.43
N ALA A 369 23.54 -32.77 21.41
CA ALA A 369 24.67 -33.54 21.91
C ALA A 369 24.33 -35.03 21.83
N ILE A 370 24.93 -35.72 20.84
CA ILE A 370 24.64 -37.13 20.53
C ILE A 370 25.88 -37.97 20.86
N ASP A 371 25.71 -38.99 21.72
CA ASP A 371 26.73 -40.00 22.00
C ASP A 371 26.32 -41.33 21.34
N GLU A 372 26.89 -41.61 20.17
CA GLU A 372 26.64 -42.82 19.38
C GLU A 372 27.05 -44.11 20.12
N LYS A 373 28.03 -44.05 21.04
CA LYS A 373 28.55 -45.24 21.74
C LYS A 373 27.63 -45.66 22.87
N ILE A 374 27.13 -44.68 23.62
CA ILE A 374 26.24 -44.90 24.76
C ILE A 374 24.78 -44.97 24.28
N GLY A 375 24.46 -44.35 23.15
CA GLY A 375 23.11 -44.25 22.60
C GLY A 375 22.29 -43.13 23.23
N PHE A 376 22.94 -42.01 23.57
CA PHE A 376 22.26 -40.86 24.18
C PHE A 376 22.05 -39.76 23.15
N PHE A 377 20.83 -39.22 23.12
CA PHE A 377 20.45 -38.10 22.28
C PHE A 377 20.00 -36.95 23.20
N SER A 378 20.82 -35.91 23.36
CA SER A 378 20.46 -34.75 24.17
C SER A 378 20.14 -33.54 23.30
N LEU A 379 19.02 -32.90 23.61
CA LEU A 379 18.53 -31.67 23.00
C LEU A 379 18.64 -30.54 24.02
N LYS A 380 19.67 -29.69 23.87
CA LYS A 380 19.78 -28.48 24.69
C LYS A 380 19.15 -27.32 23.95
N ILE A 381 17.98 -26.90 24.41
CA ILE A 381 17.19 -25.82 23.81
C ILE A 381 17.51 -24.51 24.52
N THR A 382 17.78 -23.47 23.74
CA THR A 382 17.95 -22.10 24.22
C THR A 382 16.85 -21.22 23.65
N GLU A 383 16.05 -20.62 24.54
CA GLU A 383 15.01 -19.65 24.21
C GLU A 383 15.51 -18.26 24.60
N PRO A 384 16.10 -17.48 23.66
CA PRO A 384 16.72 -16.20 23.96
C PRO A 384 15.75 -15.20 24.58
N LEU A 385 16.22 -14.50 25.62
CA LEU A 385 15.46 -13.44 26.27
C LEU A 385 15.66 -12.11 25.56
N VAL A 386 14.61 -11.30 25.47
CA VAL A 386 14.69 -9.92 24.98
C VAL A 386 15.55 -9.11 25.95
N ARG A 387 16.76 -8.73 25.53
CA ARG A 387 17.68 -7.90 26.32
C ARG A 387 17.31 -6.43 26.23
N ASP A 388 17.10 -5.94 25.01
CA ASP A 388 16.75 -4.55 24.76
C ASP A 388 15.71 -4.40 23.63
N VAL A 389 14.98 -3.28 23.66
CA VAL A 389 14.04 -2.89 22.61
C VAL A 389 14.36 -1.43 22.25
N THR A 390 14.87 -1.22 21.04
CA THR A 390 15.39 0.07 20.59
C THR A 390 14.53 0.59 19.45
N VAL A 391 14.14 1.87 19.52
CA VAL A 391 13.38 2.54 18.46
C VAL A 391 14.27 3.56 17.78
N GLU A 392 14.41 3.42 16.46
CA GLU A 392 15.15 4.33 15.58
C GLU A 392 14.23 4.94 14.52
N PHE A 393 14.60 6.11 14.01
CA PHE A 393 13.84 6.83 12.99
C PHE A 393 14.65 6.97 11.70
N ASP A 394 14.03 6.59 10.59
CA ASP A 394 14.50 6.90 9.24
C ASP A 394 13.99 8.31 8.87
N GLY A 395 14.77 9.32 9.25
CA GLY A 395 14.47 10.73 9.01
C GLY A 395 14.13 11.52 10.28
N PRO A 396 13.58 12.75 10.14
CA PRO A 396 13.26 13.59 11.27
C PRO A 396 12.11 12.99 12.09
N LYS A 397 12.29 12.99 13.41
CA LYS A 397 11.27 12.57 14.37
C LYS A 397 10.44 13.76 14.84
N LYS A 398 9.11 13.59 14.82
CA LYS A 398 8.14 14.56 15.32
C LYS A 398 7.21 13.95 16.38
N THR A 399 6.86 12.68 16.21
CA THR A 399 5.96 11.91 17.05
C THR A 399 6.56 11.69 18.43
N GLN A 400 5.76 11.93 19.46
CA GLN A 400 6.20 11.82 20.84
C GLN A 400 6.37 10.35 21.29
N ASP A 401 7.38 10.09 22.13
CA ASP A 401 7.74 8.72 22.56
C ASP A 401 6.62 7.98 23.30
N TYR A 402 5.78 8.70 24.06
CA TYR A 402 4.67 8.10 24.80
C TYR A 402 3.54 7.56 23.90
N LEU A 403 3.52 7.95 22.62
CA LEU A 403 2.60 7.42 21.61
C LEU A 403 3.16 6.16 20.94
N ILE A 404 4.46 5.91 21.08
CA ILE A 404 5.18 4.80 20.43
C ILE A 404 5.39 3.67 21.42
N SER A 405 5.97 3.99 22.57
CA SER A 405 6.25 3.03 23.65
C SER A 405 5.00 2.26 24.08
N GLU A 406 3.82 2.88 24.05
CA GLU A 406 2.56 2.20 24.38
C GLU A 406 2.10 1.18 23.33
N LYS A 407 2.63 1.24 22.11
CA LYS A 407 2.28 0.32 21.00
C LYS A 407 3.22 -0.88 20.96
N ILE A 408 4.30 -0.85 21.75
CA ILE A 408 5.28 -1.92 21.85
C ILE A 408 4.83 -2.84 22.98
N VAL A 409 4.37 -4.04 22.62
CA VAL A 409 4.00 -5.07 23.60
C VAL A 409 5.15 -5.99 23.98
N ILE A 410 6.27 -5.90 23.26
CA ILE A 410 7.47 -6.70 23.51
C ILE A 410 8.10 -6.28 24.84
N GLU A 411 8.26 -7.25 25.74
CA GLU A 411 8.78 -7.02 27.07
C GLU A 411 10.25 -7.46 27.22
N LYS A 412 11.06 -6.60 27.86
CA LYS A 412 12.44 -6.94 28.22
C LYS A 412 12.45 -8.04 29.29
N GLY A 413 13.37 -8.99 29.16
CA GLY A 413 13.59 -10.10 30.08
C GLY A 413 12.67 -11.32 29.85
N LYS A 414 11.81 -11.29 28.83
CA LYS A 414 10.95 -12.41 28.43
C LYS A 414 11.41 -13.03 27.12
N VAL A 415 10.98 -14.25 26.84
CA VAL A 415 11.15 -14.89 25.52
C VAL A 415 10.25 -14.17 24.52
N LEU A 416 10.80 -13.79 23.38
CA LEU A 416 10.06 -13.12 22.32
C LEU A 416 9.10 -14.10 21.62
N SER A 417 7.82 -13.76 21.57
CA SER A 417 6.81 -14.51 20.80
C SER A 417 6.51 -13.84 19.45
N LEU A 418 6.03 -14.65 18.50
CA LEU A 418 5.57 -14.15 17.20
C LEU A 418 4.36 -13.21 17.34
N ASP A 419 3.49 -13.49 18.31
CA ASP A 419 2.31 -12.65 18.59
C ASP A 419 2.71 -11.26 19.08
N GLU A 420 3.73 -11.13 19.93
CA GLU A 420 4.21 -9.82 20.37
C GLU A 420 4.79 -9.00 19.20
N LEU A 421 5.49 -9.63 18.25
CA LEU A 421 5.98 -8.97 17.05
C LEU A 421 4.82 -8.50 16.16
N ARG A 422 3.87 -9.40 15.86
CA ARG A 422 2.69 -9.11 15.05
C ARG A 422 1.84 -7.99 15.65
N ASN A 423 1.58 -8.08 16.96
CA ASN A 423 0.80 -7.08 17.69
C ASN A 423 1.53 -5.73 17.73
N THR A 424 2.84 -5.71 18.00
CA THR A 424 3.62 -4.46 17.98
C THR A 424 3.60 -3.81 16.61
N TYR A 425 3.83 -4.60 15.54
CA TYR A 425 3.72 -4.12 14.16
C TYR A 425 2.32 -3.55 13.88
N ALA A 426 1.27 -4.32 14.18
CA ALA A 426 -0.11 -3.92 13.94
C ALA A 426 -0.47 -2.65 14.70
N PHE A 427 -0.11 -2.54 15.98
CA PHE A 427 -0.40 -1.36 16.79
C PHE A 427 0.33 -0.11 16.30
N LEU A 428 1.60 -0.23 15.89
CA LEU A 428 2.36 0.88 15.31
C LEU A 428 1.80 1.28 13.94
N ASN A 429 1.52 0.32 13.06
CA ASN A 429 1.00 0.57 11.72
C ASN A 429 -0.42 1.18 11.75
N ASN A 430 -1.29 0.68 12.63
CA ASN A 430 -2.67 1.15 12.80
C ASN A 430 -2.75 2.57 13.38
N THR A 431 -1.66 3.13 13.93
CA THR A 431 -1.64 4.54 14.33
C THR A 431 -1.83 5.48 13.14
N GLY A 432 -1.40 5.08 11.94
CA GLY A 432 -1.33 5.94 10.76
C GLY A 432 -0.24 7.03 10.83
N TYR A 433 0.64 7.00 11.85
CA TYR A 433 1.72 7.98 12.00
C TYR A 433 2.94 7.64 11.14
N PHE A 434 3.10 6.37 10.80
CA PHE A 434 4.29 5.84 10.13
C PHE A 434 3.92 5.29 8.76
N SER A 435 4.72 5.62 7.74
CA SER A 435 4.63 5.02 6.41
C SER A 435 5.43 3.71 6.30
N LYS A 436 6.35 3.47 7.24
CA LYS A 436 7.13 2.23 7.36
C LYS A 436 7.32 1.88 8.83
N VAL A 437 7.04 0.63 9.16
CA VAL A 437 7.34 0.00 10.45
C VAL A 437 8.14 -1.25 10.14
N ASP A 438 9.38 -1.31 10.63
CA ASP A 438 10.27 -2.46 10.45
C ASP A 438 10.73 -2.94 11.83
N ILE A 439 10.55 -4.21 12.12
CA ILE A 439 10.86 -4.81 13.43
C ILE A 439 11.77 -6.00 13.21
N VAL A 440 13.02 -5.86 13.65
CA VAL A 440 14.08 -6.84 13.41
C VAL A 440 14.62 -7.34 14.75
N PRO A 441 14.37 -8.62 15.10
CA PRO A 441 15.06 -9.30 16.19
C PRO A 441 16.50 -9.62 15.79
N VAL A 442 17.46 -9.19 16.60
CA VAL A 442 18.90 -9.35 16.36
C VAL A 442 19.50 -10.18 17.50
N PRO A 443 19.99 -11.40 17.23
CA PRO A 443 20.65 -12.22 18.25
C PRO A 443 21.85 -11.51 18.88
N VAL A 444 22.00 -11.62 20.20
CA VAL A 444 23.15 -11.11 20.95
C VAL A 444 23.72 -12.23 21.79
N GLY A 445 24.80 -12.84 21.31
CA GLY A 445 25.34 -14.04 21.93
C GLY A 445 24.43 -15.23 21.72
N THR A 446 24.23 -16.05 22.76
CA THR A 446 23.53 -17.34 22.65
C THR A 446 22.16 -17.36 23.31
N ASP A 447 21.94 -16.52 24.31
CA ASP A 447 20.82 -16.56 25.25
C ASP A 447 20.01 -15.26 25.28
N ALA A 448 20.36 -14.29 24.43
CA ALA A 448 19.69 -13.01 24.36
C ALA A 448 19.49 -12.54 22.92
N LEU A 449 18.51 -11.66 22.73
CA LEU A 449 18.29 -10.91 21.50
C LEU A 449 17.92 -9.47 21.80
N ASP A 450 18.28 -8.56 20.91
CA ASP A 450 17.77 -7.19 20.89
C ASP A 450 16.66 -7.08 19.85
N VAL A 451 15.63 -6.28 20.11
CA VAL A 451 14.62 -5.95 19.09
C VAL A 451 14.83 -4.53 18.62
N LYS A 452 15.18 -4.39 17.34
CA LYS A 452 15.35 -3.08 16.68
C LYS A 452 14.08 -2.73 15.89
N ILE A 453 13.44 -1.64 16.27
CA ILE A 453 12.26 -1.09 15.61
C ILE A 453 12.69 0.15 14.83
N THR A 454 12.57 0.13 13.50
CA THR A 454 12.85 1.28 12.64
C THR A 454 11.54 1.85 12.12
N LEU A 455 11.31 3.14 12.36
CA LEU A 455 10.10 3.86 11.99
C LEU A 455 10.40 4.95 10.96
N LYS A 456 9.55 5.07 9.95
CA LYS A 456 9.53 6.23 9.05
C LYS A 456 8.21 6.96 9.21
N GLU A 457 8.26 8.22 9.63
CA GLU A 457 7.07 9.05 9.74
C GLU A 457 6.44 9.32 8.38
N THR A 458 5.10 9.43 8.36
CA THR A 458 4.40 9.77 7.14
C THR A 458 4.58 11.24 6.77
N ASP A 459 5.06 11.49 5.55
CA ASP A 459 5.03 12.84 4.96
C ASP A 459 3.61 13.26 4.55
N LYS A 460 2.72 12.27 4.35
CA LYS A 460 1.32 12.45 3.96
C LYS A 460 0.42 12.09 5.12
N ASN A 461 0.07 13.10 5.92
CA ASN A 461 -0.80 12.93 7.06
C ASN A 461 -2.28 13.25 6.77
N ASN A 462 -2.61 13.45 5.50
CA ASN A 462 -3.97 13.69 5.03
C ASN A 462 -4.75 12.38 4.94
N ARG A 463 -5.99 12.39 5.40
CA ARG A 463 -6.96 11.31 5.28
C ARG A 463 -8.13 11.80 4.43
N ILE A 464 -8.54 10.98 3.47
CA ILE A 464 -9.74 11.21 2.67
C ILE A 464 -10.51 9.90 2.68
N GLY A 465 -11.72 9.94 3.23
CA GLY A 465 -12.66 8.83 3.25
C GLY A 465 -14.00 9.29 2.68
N GLY A 466 -14.79 8.37 2.16
CA GLY A 466 -16.13 8.68 1.72
C GLY A 466 -16.97 7.42 1.67
N GLY A 467 -18.27 7.59 1.71
CA GLY A 467 -19.19 6.46 1.67
C GLY A 467 -20.62 6.91 1.44
N GLY A 468 -21.49 5.93 1.23
CA GLY A 468 -22.89 6.21 1.05
C GLY A 468 -23.77 5.00 1.31
N GLY A 469 -25.06 5.25 1.50
CA GLY A 469 -26.06 4.24 1.78
C GLY A 469 -27.45 4.70 1.41
N TRP A 470 -28.32 3.75 1.07
CA TRP A 470 -29.63 4.00 0.45
C TRP A 470 -30.80 3.83 1.44
N GLN A 471 -30.50 3.68 2.73
CA GLN A 471 -31.49 3.52 3.80
C GLN A 471 -32.08 4.89 4.16
N ASN A 472 -33.41 5.05 4.06
CA ASN A 472 -34.11 6.33 4.30
C ASN A 472 -33.83 7.47 3.28
N GLY A 473 -33.24 7.15 2.13
CA GLY A 473 -32.75 8.12 1.16
C GLY A 473 -31.34 7.78 0.72
N LEU A 474 -30.80 8.50 -0.26
CA LEU A 474 -29.39 8.44 -0.61
C LEU A 474 -28.62 9.31 0.39
N ASN A 475 -27.89 8.66 1.30
CA ASN A 475 -26.96 9.31 2.22
C ASN A 475 -25.56 9.21 1.61
N LEU A 476 -24.87 10.33 1.49
CA LEU A 476 -23.48 10.41 1.04
C LEU A 476 -22.69 11.18 2.08
N TYR A 477 -21.49 10.74 2.40
CA TYR A 477 -20.58 11.48 3.25
C TYR A 477 -19.15 11.49 2.71
N LEU A 478 -18.45 12.57 3.02
CA LEU A 478 -17.04 12.80 2.75
C LEU A 478 -16.37 13.13 4.08
N ASP A 479 -15.32 12.40 4.42
CA ASP A 479 -14.49 12.59 5.59
C ASP A 479 -13.10 13.08 5.15
N LEU A 480 -12.71 14.26 5.62
CA LEU A 480 -11.41 14.84 5.37
C LEU A 480 -10.68 14.97 6.70
N GLY A 481 -9.43 14.53 6.78
CA GLY A 481 -8.70 14.53 8.04
C GLY A 481 -7.22 14.87 7.90
N LEU A 482 -6.64 15.43 8.97
CA LEU A 482 -5.21 15.64 9.15
C LEU A 482 -4.79 14.96 10.45
N LEU A 483 -3.86 14.01 10.35
CA LEU A 483 -3.38 13.22 11.47
C LEU A 483 -2.01 13.69 11.95
N ASN A 484 -1.75 13.62 13.25
CA ASN A 484 -0.44 13.86 13.86
C ASN A 484 0.30 15.11 13.36
N VAL A 485 -0.43 16.21 13.13
CA VAL A 485 0.07 17.43 12.46
C VAL A 485 1.21 18.10 13.23
N TRP A 486 1.31 17.89 14.54
CA TRP A 486 2.40 18.43 15.36
C TRP A 486 3.12 17.38 16.21
N GLY A 487 2.89 16.08 15.96
CA GLY A 487 3.60 15.01 16.66
C GLY A 487 2.94 14.52 17.94
N TYR A 488 1.81 15.11 18.35
CA TYR A 488 1.11 14.72 19.58
C TYR A 488 -0.11 13.80 19.31
N GLY A 489 -0.16 13.18 18.13
CA GLY A 489 -1.24 12.26 17.76
C GLY A 489 -2.57 12.92 17.44
N GLN A 490 -2.58 14.25 17.22
CA GLN A 490 -3.81 15.00 16.97
C GLN A 490 -4.55 14.50 15.73
N ASN A 491 -5.87 14.51 15.76
CA ASN A 491 -6.70 14.25 14.59
C ASN A 491 -7.64 15.43 14.39
N ILE A 492 -7.45 16.14 13.27
CA ILE A 492 -8.35 17.20 12.81
C ILE A 492 -9.21 16.56 11.74
N SER A 493 -10.52 16.52 11.91
CA SER A 493 -11.44 15.89 10.97
C SER A 493 -12.55 16.85 10.55
N THR A 494 -13.02 16.69 9.34
CA THR A 494 -14.19 17.39 8.80
C THR A 494 -15.02 16.37 8.04
N THR A 495 -16.19 16.07 8.59
CA THR A 495 -17.16 15.18 7.97
C THR A 495 -18.28 16.02 7.37
N LEU A 496 -18.47 15.89 6.06
CA LEU A 496 -19.57 16.51 5.31
C LEU A 496 -20.54 15.42 4.90
N SER A 497 -21.81 15.54 5.23
CA SER A 497 -22.85 14.56 4.90
C SER A 497 -24.01 15.24 4.18
N VAL A 498 -24.48 14.61 3.12
CA VAL A 498 -25.69 15.00 2.38
C VAL A 498 -26.67 13.84 2.43
N THR A 499 -27.88 14.10 2.90
CA THR A 499 -28.98 13.13 2.88
C THR A 499 -30.02 13.59 1.86
N LEU A 500 -30.18 12.84 0.77
CA LEU A 500 -31.18 13.10 -0.26
C LEU A 500 -32.37 12.13 -0.09
N PRO A 501 -33.59 12.65 0.17
CA PRO A 501 -34.77 11.81 0.27
C PRO A 501 -35.13 11.18 -1.08
N MET A 502 -35.61 9.93 -1.08
CA MET A 502 -36.14 9.31 -2.29
C MET A 502 -37.62 9.64 -2.50
N PRO A 503 -38.12 9.71 -3.75
CA PRO A 503 -39.50 10.13 -4.07
C PRO A 503 -40.61 9.34 -3.37
N ASN A 504 -40.36 8.06 -3.04
CA ASN A 504 -41.33 7.17 -2.41
C ASN A 504 -41.13 7.00 -0.89
N ASN A 505 -40.17 7.70 -0.29
CA ASN A 505 -39.87 7.57 1.15
C ASN A 505 -40.66 8.60 1.98
N LYS A 506 -41.99 8.45 2.00
CA LYS A 506 -42.91 9.25 2.81
C LYS A 506 -43.17 8.55 4.14
N GLU A 507 -43.03 9.27 5.25
CA GLU A 507 -43.46 8.79 6.57
C GLU A 507 -44.95 9.10 6.71
N VAL A 508 -45.80 8.08 6.83
CA VAL A 508 -47.26 8.25 6.95
C VAL A 508 -47.71 7.73 8.32
N VAL A 509 -48.30 8.60 9.13
CA VAL A 509 -48.87 8.28 10.43
C VAL A 509 -50.38 8.50 10.37
N ILE A 510 -51.14 7.44 10.62
CA ILE A 510 -52.60 7.51 10.67
C ILE A 510 -53.01 7.60 12.15
N THR A 511 -53.66 8.70 12.53
CA THR A 511 -54.25 8.89 13.86
C THR A 511 -55.78 8.87 13.75
N ASN A 512 -56.48 8.72 14.88
CA ASN A 512 -57.94 8.76 14.93
C ASN A 512 -58.46 10.15 14.49
N GLY A 513 -58.69 10.33 13.19
CA GLY A 513 -59.27 11.53 12.58
C GLY A 513 -58.38 12.29 11.57
N ALA A 514 -57.12 11.90 11.35
CA ALA A 514 -56.26 12.53 10.35
C ALA A 514 -55.12 11.61 9.85
N THR A 515 -54.68 11.85 8.62
CA THR A 515 -53.50 11.23 8.01
C THR A 515 -52.37 12.27 7.94
N GLU A 516 -51.29 12.05 8.69
CA GLU A 516 -50.08 12.88 8.65
C GLU A 516 -49.07 12.25 7.69
N THR A 517 -48.68 12.98 6.64
CA THR A 517 -47.65 12.58 5.69
C THR A 517 -46.45 13.51 5.81
N THR A 518 -45.33 13.00 6.31
CA THR A 518 -44.06 13.74 6.36
C THR A 518 -43.13 13.30 5.22
N THR A 519 -42.68 14.28 4.44
CA THR A 519 -41.68 14.11 3.37
C THR A 519 -40.43 14.91 3.75
N ARG A 520 -39.31 14.21 3.91
CA ARG A 520 -38.01 14.85 4.17
C ARG A 520 -37.56 15.63 2.93
N ARG A 521 -36.80 16.71 3.13
CA ARG A 521 -36.05 17.43 2.10
C ARG A 521 -34.56 17.10 2.22
N PRO A 522 -33.73 17.47 1.23
CA PRO A 522 -32.28 17.36 1.37
C PRO A 522 -31.78 17.94 2.70
N ALA A 523 -30.98 17.17 3.42
CA ALA A 523 -30.31 17.60 4.64
C ALA A 523 -28.80 17.64 4.43
N PHE A 524 -28.15 18.63 5.04
CA PHE A 524 -26.71 18.81 5.03
C PHE A 524 -26.20 18.82 6.47
N ASP A 525 -25.14 18.07 6.75
CA ASP A 525 -24.46 18.03 8.05
C ASP A 525 -22.96 18.25 7.82
N ALA A 526 -22.39 19.24 8.51
CA ALA A 526 -20.96 19.48 8.54
C ALA A 526 -20.48 19.42 9.99
N THR A 527 -19.58 18.51 10.29
CA THR A 527 -18.95 18.36 11.60
C THR A 527 -17.45 18.55 11.47
N ILE A 528 -16.88 19.49 12.23
CA ILE A 528 -15.44 19.72 12.36
C ILE A 528 -15.03 19.24 13.74
N GLY A 529 -14.09 18.29 13.80
CA GLY A 529 -13.57 17.73 15.04
C GLY A 529 -12.07 17.99 15.20
N TYR A 530 -11.64 18.26 16.44
CA TYR A 530 -10.24 18.18 16.84
C TYR A 530 -10.14 17.30 18.07
N SER A 531 -9.36 16.22 17.98
CA SER A 531 -9.05 15.32 19.09
C SER A 531 -7.56 15.26 19.32
N ILE A 532 -7.13 15.30 20.58
CA ILE A 532 -5.74 15.06 20.99
C ILE A 532 -5.70 13.95 22.03
N PRO A 533 -5.08 12.79 21.73
CA PRO A 533 -4.93 11.72 22.70
C PRO A 533 -3.82 12.07 23.70
N LYS A 534 -3.98 11.61 24.94
CA LYS A 534 -2.95 11.68 25.99
C LYS A 534 -2.29 13.05 26.07
N VAL A 535 -3.07 14.08 26.37
CA VAL A 535 -2.61 15.46 26.52
C VAL A 535 -1.38 15.47 27.44
N ALA A 536 -0.25 15.92 26.90
CA ALA A 536 1.06 15.95 27.58
C ALA A 536 1.52 14.59 28.15
N GLY A 537 1.20 13.48 27.49
CA GLY A 537 1.56 12.12 27.92
C GLY A 537 0.73 11.57 29.07
N SER A 538 -0.32 12.29 29.50
CA SER A 538 -1.22 11.84 30.56
C SER A 538 -2.22 10.78 30.09
N ARG A 539 -3.08 10.31 30.99
CA ARG A 539 -4.22 9.43 30.65
C ARG A 539 -5.44 10.17 30.11
N LEU A 540 -5.32 11.48 29.89
CA LEU A 540 -6.42 12.34 29.46
C LEU A 540 -6.38 12.55 27.94
N ASP A 541 -7.44 12.17 27.23
CA ASP A 541 -7.68 12.62 25.86
C ASP A 541 -8.58 13.85 25.89
N LEU A 542 -8.55 14.67 24.84
CA LEU A 542 -9.41 15.83 24.69
C LEU A 542 -10.01 15.88 23.31
N ASP A 543 -11.34 15.82 23.25
CA ASP A 543 -12.11 15.91 22.02
C ASP A 543 -12.89 17.23 21.98
N THR A 544 -12.92 17.84 20.80
CA THR A 544 -13.74 19.01 20.51
C THR A 544 -14.48 18.79 19.21
N ALA A 545 -15.73 19.24 19.13
CA ALA A 545 -16.50 19.17 17.91
C ALA A 545 -17.37 20.41 17.74
N PHE A 546 -17.38 20.94 16.52
CA PHE A 546 -18.33 21.92 16.04
C PHE A 546 -19.19 21.27 14.96
N LYS A 547 -20.51 21.42 15.06
CA LYS A 547 -21.47 20.84 14.12
C LYS A 547 -22.44 21.90 13.62
N LEU A 548 -22.68 21.87 12.31
CA LEU A 548 -23.72 22.61 11.62
C LEU A 548 -24.58 21.64 10.84
N LYS A 549 -25.88 21.61 11.13
CA LYS A 549 -26.82 20.76 10.41
C LYS A 549 -28.02 21.56 9.91
N LEU A 550 -28.34 21.38 8.64
CA LEU A 550 -29.46 22.00 7.93
C LEU A 550 -30.40 20.87 7.50
N THR A 551 -31.62 20.87 8.01
CA THR A 551 -32.63 19.85 7.69
C THR A 551 -33.92 20.51 7.22
N GLY A 552 -34.62 19.91 6.27
CA GLY A 552 -35.94 20.39 5.87
C GLY A 552 -36.96 19.27 5.83
N PHE A 553 -38.22 19.60 6.06
CA PHE A 553 -39.33 18.64 5.99
C PHE A 553 -40.63 19.33 5.62
N ASN A 554 -41.45 18.61 4.86
CA ASN A 554 -42.83 18.97 4.56
C ASN A 554 -43.73 17.99 5.30
N THR A 555 -44.70 18.49 6.05
CA THR A 555 -45.70 17.69 6.74
C THR A 555 -47.07 18.10 6.23
N THR A 556 -47.85 17.15 5.75
CA THR A 556 -49.24 17.35 5.32
C THR A 556 -50.15 16.58 6.27
N VAL A 557 -51.03 17.26 6.99
CA VAL A 557 -52.05 16.65 7.86
C VAL A 557 -53.40 16.77 7.17
N ASP A 558 -53.93 15.63 6.72
CA ASP A 558 -55.21 15.54 6.04
C ASP A 558 -56.28 14.98 7.00
N SER A 559 -57.19 15.84 7.47
CA SER A 559 -58.32 15.47 8.34
C SER A 559 -59.63 15.43 7.56
N THR A 560 -60.72 15.01 8.20
CA THR A 560 -62.07 15.05 7.59
C THR A 560 -62.48 16.46 7.14
N ASP A 561 -62.04 17.51 7.84
CA ASP A 561 -62.51 18.88 7.62
C ASP A 561 -61.44 19.84 7.09
N THR A 562 -60.15 19.53 7.30
CA THR A 562 -59.03 20.45 7.01
C THR A 562 -57.83 19.76 6.39
N LEU A 563 -57.12 20.46 5.49
CA LEU A 563 -55.82 20.08 4.97
C LEU A 563 -54.77 21.08 5.47
N VAL A 564 -53.82 20.64 6.29
CA VAL A 564 -52.75 21.49 6.82
C VAL A 564 -51.42 21.10 6.20
N GLU A 565 -50.77 22.02 5.49
CA GLU A 565 -49.43 21.85 4.94
C GLU A 565 -48.41 22.69 5.73
N LYS A 566 -47.41 22.03 6.32
CA LYS A 566 -46.32 22.65 7.08
C LYS A 566 -44.99 22.39 6.37
N SER A 567 -44.38 23.43 5.82
CA SER A 567 -43.03 23.40 5.25
C SER A 567 -42.04 23.98 6.25
N SER A 568 -41.11 23.18 6.77
CA SER A 568 -40.19 23.59 7.82
C SER A 568 -38.72 23.48 7.39
N GLN A 569 -37.90 24.39 7.91
CA GLN A 569 -36.45 24.38 7.78
C GLN A 569 -35.81 24.52 9.15
N GLU A 570 -34.97 23.55 9.49
CA GLU A 570 -34.24 23.47 10.74
C GLU A 570 -32.75 23.75 10.54
N THR A 571 -32.19 24.59 11.40
CA THR A 571 -30.77 24.86 11.50
C THR A 571 -30.30 24.54 12.91
N GLU A 572 -29.35 23.62 13.03
CA GLU A 572 -28.74 23.19 14.28
C GLU A 572 -27.26 23.59 14.29
N PHE A 573 -26.85 24.26 15.36
CA PHE A 573 -25.46 24.55 15.71
C PHE A 573 -25.14 23.87 17.03
N MET A 574 -24.00 23.20 17.11
CA MET A 574 -23.54 22.60 18.35
C MET A 574 -22.02 22.74 18.48
N PHE A 575 -21.58 23.14 19.66
CA PHE A 575 -20.18 23.07 20.07
C PHE A 575 -20.05 22.18 21.29
N SER A 576 -19.02 21.32 21.32
CA SER A 576 -18.76 20.42 22.45
C SER A 576 -17.26 20.30 22.74
N LEU A 577 -16.96 20.11 24.02
CA LEU A 577 -15.66 19.78 24.59
C LEU A 577 -15.85 18.53 25.45
N THR A 578 -15.04 17.50 25.22
CA THR A 578 -15.11 16.23 25.92
C THR A 578 -13.72 15.78 26.37
N PRO A 579 -13.31 16.08 27.61
CA PRO A 579 -12.17 15.40 28.23
C PRO A 579 -12.52 13.94 28.52
N ILE A 580 -11.61 13.03 28.18
CA ILE A 580 -11.78 11.58 28.34
C ILE A 580 -10.64 11.04 29.18
N TYR A 581 -10.96 10.42 30.31
CA TYR A 581 -9.97 9.78 31.17
C TYR A 581 -9.88 8.28 30.86
N ASN A 582 -8.71 7.84 30.41
CA ASN A 582 -8.41 6.43 30.14
C ASN A 582 -8.01 5.72 31.45
N ILE A 583 -8.91 4.90 31.98
CA ILE A 583 -8.67 4.11 33.21
C ILE A 583 -7.69 2.97 32.91
N SER A 584 -7.93 2.27 31.80
CA SER A 584 -7.09 1.20 31.25
C SER A 584 -7.24 1.19 29.72
N PRO A 585 -6.45 0.39 28.95
CA PRO A 585 -6.53 0.37 27.49
C PRO A 585 -7.94 0.11 26.91
N GLY A 586 -8.77 -0.63 27.66
CA GLY A 586 -10.15 -0.93 27.28
C GLY A 586 -11.21 -0.17 28.09
N GLN A 587 -10.85 0.75 28.98
CA GLN A 587 -11.81 1.46 29.83
C GLN A 587 -11.64 2.97 29.80
N LYS A 588 -12.72 3.69 29.49
CA LYS A 588 -12.73 5.14 29.35
C LYS A 588 -13.94 5.77 30.03
N VAL A 589 -13.74 6.96 30.60
CA VAL A 589 -14.83 7.82 31.09
C VAL A 589 -14.71 9.18 30.41
N GLY A 590 -15.75 9.60 29.71
CA GLY A 590 -15.83 10.91 29.06
C GLY A 590 -16.74 11.86 29.83
N PHE A 591 -16.38 13.14 29.85
CA PHE A 591 -17.21 14.21 30.40
C PHE A 591 -17.45 15.24 29.32
N THR A 592 -18.66 15.34 28.80
CA THR A 592 -18.98 16.30 27.74
C THR A 592 -19.60 17.55 28.34
N ALA A 593 -19.20 18.71 27.83
CA ALA A 593 -19.88 19.98 28.05
C ALA A 593 -19.95 20.75 26.74
N GLY A 594 -21.04 21.47 26.51
CA GLY A 594 -21.24 22.17 25.26
C GLY A 594 -22.42 23.12 25.27
N TYR A 595 -22.62 23.75 24.12
CA TYR A 595 -23.77 24.61 23.83
C TYR A 595 -24.40 24.16 22.52
N GLU A 596 -25.72 24.19 22.47
CA GLU A 596 -26.49 23.88 21.27
C GLU A 596 -27.57 24.94 21.02
N TYR A 597 -27.86 25.14 19.74
CA TYR A 597 -28.91 26.02 19.27
C TYR A 597 -29.58 25.38 18.05
N VAL A 598 -30.89 25.19 18.12
CA VAL A 598 -31.73 24.64 17.05
C VAL A 598 -32.84 25.65 16.79
N MET A 599 -33.00 26.03 15.52
CA MET A 599 -34.07 26.91 15.07
C MET A 599 -34.86 26.23 13.98
N SER A 600 -36.18 26.18 14.13
CA SER A 600 -37.13 25.56 13.20
C SER A 600 -38.10 26.63 12.70
N GLU A 601 -37.93 27.04 11.44
CA GLU A 601 -38.84 27.99 10.78
C GLU A 601 -39.83 27.23 9.90
N SER A 602 -41.13 27.40 10.16
CA SER A 602 -42.20 26.69 9.49
C SER A 602 -43.19 27.64 8.82
N ARG A 603 -43.52 27.39 7.55
CA ARG A 603 -44.66 28.00 6.86
C ARG A 603 -45.82 27.03 6.93
N VAL A 604 -46.95 27.48 7.46
CA VAL A 604 -48.16 26.67 7.63
C VAL A 604 -49.25 27.22 6.71
N SER A 605 -49.88 26.35 5.93
CA SER A 605 -51.04 26.64 5.09
C SER A 605 -52.18 25.74 5.54
N THR A 606 -53.35 26.30 5.82
CA THR A 606 -54.53 25.55 6.24
C THR A 606 -55.66 25.79 5.25
N GLU A 607 -56.12 24.72 4.62
CA GLU A 607 -57.31 24.69 3.78
C GLU A 607 -58.46 24.05 4.57
N THR A 608 -59.62 24.71 4.63
CA THR A 608 -60.83 24.11 5.21
C THR A 608 -61.69 23.57 4.07
N LYS A 609 -61.90 22.26 3.99
CA LYS A 609 -62.54 21.59 2.84
C LYS A 609 -63.97 22.06 2.56
N ALA A 610 -64.65 22.63 3.56
CA ALA A 610 -65.99 23.22 3.45
C ALA A 610 -66.02 24.70 2.98
N SER A 611 -64.86 25.34 2.76
CA SER A 611 -64.76 26.76 2.37
C SER A 611 -63.66 26.99 1.33
N THR A 612 -63.81 27.95 0.43
CA THR A 612 -62.83 28.25 -0.64
C THR A 612 -61.64 29.12 -0.18
N GLY A 613 -61.33 29.16 1.13
CA GLY A 613 -60.27 30.00 1.70
C GLY A 613 -59.07 29.19 2.20
N THR A 614 -57.86 29.68 1.90
CA THR A 614 -56.59 29.15 2.42
C THR A 614 -55.98 30.17 3.38
N GLU A 615 -55.78 29.78 4.64
CA GLU A 615 -55.08 30.61 5.63
C GLU A 615 -53.59 30.28 5.63
N THR A 616 -52.72 31.29 5.63
CA THR A 616 -51.26 31.09 5.67
C THR A 616 -50.63 31.81 6.86
N GLY A 617 -49.67 31.15 7.51
CA GLY A 617 -48.97 31.67 8.68
C GLY A 617 -47.51 31.23 8.73
N ARG A 618 -46.73 31.85 9.62
CA ARG A 618 -45.35 31.46 9.93
C ARG A 618 -45.25 31.13 11.41
N VAL A 619 -44.60 30.02 11.72
CA VAL A 619 -44.28 29.57 13.09
C VAL A 619 -42.77 29.43 13.17
N SER A 620 -42.16 30.05 14.18
CA SER A 620 -40.73 29.87 14.49
C SER A 620 -40.64 29.25 15.88
N GLU A 621 -39.90 28.14 15.98
CA GLU A 621 -39.61 27.48 17.25
C GLU A 621 -38.09 27.40 17.42
N SER A 622 -37.61 27.68 18.62
CA SER A 622 -36.20 27.50 18.96
C SER A 622 -36.00 26.50 20.09
N PHE A 623 -34.77 26.03 20.20
CA PHE A 623 -34.23 25.34 21.36
C PHE A 623 -32.78 25.77 21.51
N ASP A 624 -32.40 26.19 22.71
CA ASP A 624 -31.07 26.67 23.01
C ASP A 624 -30.66 26.22 24.42
N GLY A 625 -29.36 26.17 24.68
CA GLY A 625 -28.86 26.01 26.03
C GLY A 625 -27.56 25.23 26.11
N LEU A 626 -27.02 25.19 27.32
CA LEU A 626 -25.90 24.34 27.65
C LEU A 626 -26.35 22.88 27.77
N PHE A 627 -25.44 21.98 27.47
CA PHE A 627 -25.58 20.58 27.79
C PHE A 627 -24.33 20.04 28.45
N THR A 628 -24.52 19.02 29.29
CA THR A 628 -23.44 18.27 29.90
C THR A 628 -23.77 16.80 29.93
N GLY A 629 -22.77 15.94 29.88
CA GLY A 629 -22.97 14.51 29.97
C GLY A 629 -21.75 13.77 30.48
N VAL A 630 -22.00 12.53 30.87
CA VAL A 630 -20.99 11.55 31.23
C VAL A 630 -21.16 10.33 30.34
N SER A 631 -20.07 9.79 29.84
CA SER A 631 -20.02 8.55 29.08
C SER A 631 -19.04 7.57 29.71
N TYR A 632 -19.33 6.29 29.60
CA TYR A 632 -18.46 5.20 30.01
C TYR A 632 -18.38 4.17 28.89
N GLU A 633 -17.15 3.73 28.60
CA GLU A 633 -16.85 2.69 27.65
C GLU A 633 -15.97 1.62 28.30
N LEU A 634 -16.37 0.36 28.13
CA LEU A 634 -15.57 -0.81 28.46
C LEU A 634 -15.55 -1.73 27.24
N SER A 635 -14.37 -1.98 26.68
CA SER A 635 -14.15 -2.93 25.60
C SER A 635 -13.12 -3.98 26.04
N THR A 636 -13.52 -5.24 25.89
CA THR A 636 -12.67 -6.44 26.11
C THR A 636 -12.51 -7.22 24.81
N ARG A 637 -12.77 -6.56 23.68
CA ARG A 637 -12.67 -7.15 22.35
C ARG A 637 -11.24 -7.53 22.07
N ASP A 638 -11.07 -8.71 21.49
CA ASP A 638 -9.81 -9.24 20.99
C ASP A 638 -9.27 -8.42 19.80
N ASP A 639 -10.17 -8.00 18.91
CA ASP A 639 -9.85 -7.19 17.74
C ASP A 639 -10.80 -5.99 17.61
N LEU A 640 -10.24 -4.80 17.32
CA LEU A 640 -11.01 -3.56 17.21
C LEU A 640 -11.85 -3.48 15.93
N MET A 641 -11.40 -4.09 14.85
CA MET A 641 -11.99 -4.05 13.50
C MET A 641 -12.86 -5.28 13.21
N ARG A 642 -12.42 -6.47 13.63
CA ARG A 642 -13.08 -7.76 13.39
C ARG A 642 -13.10 -8.60 14.67
N PRO A 643 -13.80 -8.14 15.73
CA PRO A 643 -13.82 -8.86 17.01
C PRO A 643 -14.37 -10.27 16.82
N THR A 644 -13.68 -11.29 17.33
CA THR A 644 -14.17 -12.69 17.35
C THR A 644 -14.62 -13.09 18.75
N MET A 645 -14.05 -12.46 19.77
CA MET A 645 -14.35 -12.70 21.18
C MET A 645 -14.49 -11.39 21.96
N GLY A 646 -15.04 -11.50 23.17
CA GLY A 646 -15.12 -10.39 24.11
C GLY A 646 -16.41 -9.59 24.03
N SER A 647 -16.48 -8.53 24.83
CA SER A 647 -17.67 -7.70 24.98
C SER A 647 -17.34 -6.22 24.94
N GLU A 648 -18.31 -5.41 24.52
CA GLU A 648 -18.27 -3.95 24.53
C GLU A 648 -19.50 -3.43 25.28
N TYR A 649 -19.28 -2.57 26.26
CA TYR A 649 -20.31 -1.89 27.02
C TYR A 649 -20.13 -0.39 26.87
N LEU A 650 -21.18 0.29 26.42
CA LEU A 650 -21.22 1.73 26.24
C LEU A 650 -22.42 2.24 27.03
N ALA A 651 -22.22 3.24 27.88
CA ALA A 651 -23.31 3.90 28.56
C ALA A 651 -23.08 5.40 28.59
N GLY A 652 -24.15 6.18 28.59
CA GLY A 652 -24.03 7.62 28.73
C GLY A 652 -25.31 8.27 29.21
N LEU A 653 -25.15 9.39 29.89
CA LEU A 653 -26.21 10.25 30.38
C LEU A 653 -25.89 11.68 30.00
N ASN A 654 -26.85 12.42 29.46
CA ASN A 654 -26.72 13.83 29.13
C ASN A 654 -27.90 14.60 29.70
N VAL A 655 -27.65 15.83 30.13
CA VAL A 655 -28.64 16.84 30.50
C VAL A 655 -28.53 17.97 29.47
N ARG A 656 -29.63 18.35 28.83
CA ARG A 656 -29.68 19.29 27.70
C ARG A 656 -30.70 20.40 27.93
N GLY A 657 -30.43 21.60 27.41
CA GLY A 657 -31.30 22.77 27.56
C GLY A 657 -31.10 23.52 28.89
N ILE A 658 -29.93 23.37 29.51
CA ILE A 658 -29.57 24.09 30.75
C ILE A 658 -29.44 25.59 30.41
N PHE A 659 -30.14 26.44 31.15
CA PHE A 659 -30.24 27.88 30.90
C PHE A 659 -30.81 28.27 29.52
N GLY A 660 -31.52 27.35 28.85
CA GLY A 660 -32.25 27.65 27.62
C GLY A 660 -33.48 28.54 27.84
N ASN A 661 -33.82 29.36 26.85
CA ASN A 661 -34.93 30.32 26.95
C ASN A 661 -36.32 29.64 26.88
N GLU A 662 -36.38 28.47 26.24
CA GLU A 662 -37.62 27.78 25.89
C GLU A 662 -38.11 26.82 26.98
N ASN A 663 -37.41 26.75 28.13
CA ASN A 663 -37.72 25.87 29.27
C ASN A 663 -38.02 24.41 28.85
N LYS A 664 -37.22 23.87 27.91
CA LYS A 664 -37.31 22.48 27.40
C LYS A 664 -36.16 21.61 27.94
N LEU A 665 -35.89 21.68 29.24
CA LEU A 665 -34.85 20.88 29.90
C LEU A 665 -35.21 19.38 29.87
N PHE A 666 -34.25 18.53 29.51
CA PHE A 666 -34.44 17.08 29.53
C PHE A 666 -33.15 16.31 29.81
N VAL A 667 -33.31 15.07 30.28
CA VAL A 667 -32.24 14.08 30.43
C VAL A 667 -32.36 13.05 29.31
N SER A 668 -31.25 12.71 28.67
CA SER A 668 -31.18 11.59 27.73
C SER A 668 -30.18 10.56 28.24
N GLY A 669 -30.55 9.29 28.23
CA GLY A 669 -29.67 8.19 28.58
C GLY A 669 -29.60 7.15 27.47
N TYR A 670 -28.43 6.53 27.31
CA TYR A 670 -28.28 5.38 26.45
C TYR A 670 -27.40 4.31 27.11
N ALA A 671 -27.66 3.06 26.75
CA ALA A 671 -26.78 1.94 27.06
C ALA A 671 -26.75 0.98 25.86
N GLU A 672 -25.58 0.49 25.52
CA GLU A 672 -25.36 -0.47 24.46
C GLU A 672 -24.40 -1.57 24.96
N TYR A 673 -24.81 -2.82 24.81
CA TYR A 673 -23.99 -3.98 25.09
C TYR A 673 -23.85 -4.82 23.83
N ARG A 674 -22.61 -5.12 23.47
CA ARG A 674 -22.26 -6.03 22.39
C ARG A 674 -21.43 -7.17 22.95
N ASN A 675 -21.67 -8.37 22.46
CA ASN A 675 -20.92 -9.55 22.82
C ASN A 675 -20.59 -10.35 21.57
N PHE A 676 -19.35 -10.82 21.49
CA PHE A 676 -18.84 -11.64 20.40
C PHE A 676 -18.31 -12.95 20.96
N MET A 677 -18.71 -14.05 20.33
CA MET A 677 -18.34 -15.39 20.73
C MET A 677 -17.99 -16.18 19.48
N SER A 678 -16.74 -16.60 19.38
CA SER A 678 -16.32 -17.56 18.36
C SER A 678 -16.86 -18.95 18.72
N ILE A 679 -17.48 -19.62 17.76
CA ILE A 679 -17.83 -21.05 17.84
C ILE A 679 -17.02 -21.85 16.81
N GLY A 680 -15.82 -21.35 16.46
CA GLY A 680 -15.04 -21.72 15.28
C GLY A 680 -15.33 -20.75 14.13
N ASP A 681 -15.44 -21.27 12.91
CA ASP A 681 -16.06 -20.57 11.78
C ASP A 681 -17.52 -21.03 11.67
N PRO A 682 -18.49 -20.34 12.31
CA PRO A 682 -18.66 -18.88 12.36
C PRO A 682 -18.49 -18.19 13.74
N VAL A 683 -18.53 -16.85 13.74
CA VAL A 683 -18.62 -16.02 14.96
C VAL A 683 -20.06 -15.55 15.22
N LEU A 684 -20.56 -15.77 16.44
CA LEU A 684 -21.82 -15.24 16.94
C LEU A 684 -21.62 -13.84 17.52
N GLY A 685 -22.56 -12.94 17.22
CA GLY A 685 -22.59 -11.59 17.79
C GLY A 685 -23.97 -11.24 18.33
N PHE A 686 -24.03 -10.72 19.55
CA PHE A 686 -25.25 -10.17 20.15
C PHE A 686 -25.07 -8.69 20.38
N ARG A 687 -26.14 -7.93 20.18
CA ARG A 687 -26.19 -6.50 20.47
C ARG A 687 -27.54 -6.16 21.09
N ILE A 688 -27.52 -5.43 22.19
CA ILE A 688 -28.69 -4.77 22.76
C ILE A 688 -28.36 -3.29 22.93
N ARG A 689 -29.30 -2.42 22.55
CA ARG A 689 -29.17 -0.98 22.72
C ARG A 689 -30.48 -0.41 23.24
N THR A 690 -30.40 0.46 24.23
CA THR A 690 -31.53 1.25 24.71
C THR A 690 -31.16 2.73 24.71
N GLN A 691 -32.14 3.58 24.41
CA GLN A 691 -32.03 5.02 24.50
C GLN A 691 -33.35 5.57 25.05
N GLN A 692 -33.27 6.48 26.02
CA GLN A 692 -34.40 7.01 26.76
C GLN A 692 -34.27 8.52 26.93
N LEU A 693 -35.39 9.22 26.87
CA LEU A 693 -35.53 10.66 27.04
C LEU A 693 -36.51 10.93 28.18
N PHE A 694 -36.08 11.73 29.14
CA PHE A 694 -36.86 12.11 30.30
C PHE A 694 -37.02 13.64 30.30
N PRO A 695 -38.16 14.18 29.84
CA PRO A 695 -38.43 15.61 29.96
C PRO A 695 -38.44 16.00 31.44
N LEU A 696 -37.67 17.01 31.80
CA LEU A 696 -37.69 17.62 33.14
C LEU A 696 -38.55 18.88 33.17
N SER A 697 -39.16 19.24 32.04
CA SER A 697 -40.04 20.38 31.89
C SER A 697 -41.44 19.94 31.43
N PRO A 698 -42.49 20.72 31.76
CA PRO A 698 -43.85 20.46 31.28
C PRO A 698 -44.01 20.70 29.76
N HIS A 699 -43.03 21.34 29.11
CA HIS A 699 -43.02 21.63 27.68
C HIS A 699 -42.47 20.46 26.83
N GLY A 700 -42.15 19.33 27.46
CA GLY A 700 -41.69 18.11 26.79
C GLY A 700 -40.25 18.22 26.27
N VAL A 701 -39.95 17.41 25.26
CA VAL A 701 -38.65 17.41 24.56
C VAL A 701 -38.83 18.06 23.19
N PHE A 702 -37.82 18.83 22.76
CA PHE A 702 -37.85 19.45 21.44
C PHE A 702 -37.88 18.38 20.32
N ARG A 703 -38.72 18.58 19.30
CA ARG A 703 -39.11 17.52 18.33
C ARG A 703 -37.91 16.84 17.67
N SER A 704 -36.84 17.58 17.35
CA SER A 704 -35.65 17.03 16.68
C SER A 704 -34.90 15.98 17.52
N TYR A 705 -35.12 15.91 18.83
CA TYR A 705 -34.52 14.91 19.71
C TYR A 705 -35.38 13.67 19.94
N LEU A 706 -36.66 13.68 19.54
CA LEU A 706 -37.53 12.50 19.68
C LEU A 706 -36.94 11.33 18.86
N LEU A 707 -37.03 10.13 19.42
CA LEU A 707 -36.42 8.94 18.83
C LEU A 707 -37.37 8.33 17.81
N SER A 708 -36.80 7.73 16.76
CA SER A 708 -37.55 6.93 15.78
C SER A 708 -37.00 5.51 15.72
N PRO A 709 -37.81 4.46 16.00
CA PRO A 709 -37.35 3.07 16.04
C PRO A 709 -36.69 2.57 14.76
N ASP A 710 -37.13 3.05 13.59
CA ASP A 710 -36.62 2.66 12.27
C ASP A 710 -35.13 3.01 12.04
N THR A 711 -34.58 3.96 12.81
CA THR A 711 -33.16 4.32 12.76
C THR A 711 -32.25 3.26 13.41
N PHE A 712 -32.82 2.37 14.23
CA PHE A 712 -32.08 1.38 15.00
C PHE A 712 -32.15 -0.05 14.41
N ILE A 713 -33.00 -0.28 13.40
CA ILE A 713 -33.24 -1.59 12.77
C ILE A 713 -32.97 -1.59 11.27
N ARG A 714 -32.51 -2.72 10.72
CA ARG A 714 -32.22 -2.86 9.28
C ARG A 714 -33.47 -3.16 8.44
N VAL A 715 -34.39 -3.97 8.97
CA VAL A 715 -35.64 -4.35 8.29
C VAL A 715 -36.78 -3.60 8.96
N ARG A 716 -37.54 -2.81 8.20
CA ARG A 716 -38.63 -1.99 8.74
C ARG A 716 -39.95 -2.74 8.68
N GLY A 717 -40.62 -2.84 9.82
CA GLY A 717 -42.05 -3.19 9.86
C GLY A 717 -42.90 -1.95 9.68
N SER A 718 -44.11 -2.09 9.12
CA SER A 718 -45.07 -0.98 8.95
C SER A 718 -45.40 -0.24 10.25
N GLN A 719 -45.30 -0.91 11.41
CA GLN A 719 -45.55 -0.32 12.73
C GLN A 719 -44.39 0.51 13.31
N SER A 720 -43.20 0.47 12.69
CA SER A 720 -41.97 1.07 13.23
C SER A 720 -41.56 2.39 12.55
N ILE A 721 -42.27 2.81 11.51
CA ILE A 721 -41.92 3.95 10.65
C ILE A 721 -42.61 5.21 11.16
N GLY A 722 -41.86 6.30 11.34
CA GLY A 722 -42.41 7.64 11.59
C GLY A 722 -42.98 7.88 12.99
N GLN A 723 -42.74 6.99 13.96
CA GLN A 723 -43.18 7.21 15.34
C GLN A 723 -42.13 7.98 16.14
N ASN A 724 -42.52 9.15 16.66
CA ASN A 724 -41.72 9.89 17.63
C ASN A 724 -41.98 9.34 19.04
N VAL A 725 -40.95 8.77 19.67
CA VAL A 725 -41.05 8.17 21.00
C VAL A 725 -39.99 8.73 21.95
N TYR A 726 -40.28 8.68 23.25
CA TYR A 726 -39.32 9.03 24.30
C TYR A 726 -38.29 7.93 24.56
N GLY A 727 -38.54 6.69 24.11
CA GLY A 727 -37.68 5.56 24.42
C GLY A 727 -37.68 4.51 23.34
N VAL A 728 -36.51 3.96 23.05
CA VAL A 728 -36.33 2.84 22.11
C VAL A 728 -35.40 1.81 22.74
N THR A 729 -35.74 0.53 22.62
CA THR A 729 -34.85 -0.58 22.94
C THR A 729 -34.85 -1.56 21.77
N VAL A 730 -33.67 -1.90 21.29
CA VAL A 730 -33.47 -2.85 20.18
C VAL A 730 -32.47 -3.93 20.56
N GLY A 731 -32.72 -5.13 20.09
CA GLY A 731 -31.81 -6.27 20.17
C GLY A 731 -31.57 -6.87 18.79
N SER A 732 -30.36 -7.34 18.54
CA SER A 732 -30.03 -8.07 17.32
C SER A 732 -29.03 -9.18 17.60
N ALA A 733 -29.19 -10.30 16.93
CA ALA A 733 -28.21 -11.38 16.86
C ALA A 733 -27.69 -11.50 15.42
N GLN A 734 -26.41 -11.79 15.26
CA GLN A 734 -25.75 -11.96 13.97
C GLN A 734 -24.83 -13.18 13.98
N LEU A 735 -24.70 -13.82 12.82
CA LEU A 735 -23.80 -14.94 12.56
C LEU A 735 -22.85 -14.53 11.44
N ARG A 736 -21.54 -14.56 11.68
CA ARG A 736 -20.51 -14.10 10.74
C ARG A 736 -19.65 -15.27 10.26
N TYR A 737 -19.61 -15.49 8.95
CA TYR A 737 -18.75 -16.51 8.31
C TYR A 737 -17.59 -15.83 7.57
N PRO A 738 -16.35 -16.35 7.66
CA PRO A 738 -15.28 -15.94 6.77
C PRO A 738 -15.57 -16.41 5.34
N LEU A 739 -15.33 -15.54 4.36
CA LEU A 739 -15.56 -15.85 2.94
C LEU A 739 -14.31 -16.44 2.24
N THR A 740 -13.15 -16.40 2.90
CA THR A 740 -11.87 -16.91 2.38
C THR A 740 -11.02 -17.51 3.52
N PRO A 741 -10.54 -18.76 3.42
CA PRO A 741 -9.76 -19.42 4.47
C PRO A 741 -8.32 -18.89 4.67
N GLU A 742 -7.81 -18.04 3.78
CA GLU A 742 -6.35 -17.86 3.60
C GLU A 742 -5.72 -16.66 4.35
N THR A 743 -6.39 -16.09 5.35
CA THR A 743 -5.74 -15.06 6.19
C THR A 743 -5.99 -15.34 7.67
N SER A 744 -5.23 -16.30 8.19
CA SER A 744 -5.04 -16.56 9.63
C SER A 744 -3.56 -16.45 9.96
#